data_AF-A0A2H3FQB2-F1
#
_entry.id   AF-A0A2H3FQB2-F1
#
_cell.length_a   1.000
_cell.length_b   1.000
_cell.length_c   1.000
_cell.angle_alpha   90.00
_cell.angle_beta   90.00
_cell.angle_gamma   90.00
#
_symmetry.space_group_name_H-M   'P 1'
#
loop_
_entity.id
_entity.type
_entity.pdbx_description
1 polymer ?
#
loop_
_entity_poly.entity_id
_entity_poly.type
_entity_poly.pdbx_seq_one_letter_code
_entity_poly.pdbx_strand_id
1 'polypeptide(L)'
;MPHQESAPVAKTNSADFNKLSSSLPFGQQVPLSSISGPTYVTAQLLVQQIAYKLSDKIFSYSPETFDLDIALKQWASQNEKNIHGYSTEVLPLQTRVGAGALALGYIFSPDFDVTKRHIPQSLVAPSGSLQQLRGTLDQLSLLYGVSSPFVAHVAALDYSDSKGLISNYDVALRLAEDLGLGLVASTSTYEAQHMSVFATLLATLLPTLHIYDGVRVARETLRVVDALSENGIADLYSKLSAEAGKLNTRLDTAGKAVELLKLFNDELGTVYQPFEYHGHESPDVVLVAFGSVESQVSKEVLAKLSADGAKVGVINVRIYRPFIEEAFLNAIPASARTIAVLGQVKDELAVEDEATQSALYSDVLTAVAFSGKFDNEPEVLDIKYTPAQSFTPQGLVGTLHKIFNNDGEAKKLPSLVQAQQFTFWDLDSSSALNSPSVIGNLLSQESTSNVYVNEIFDNLTQGGVVRSDLRSSKKALEAPYDIDNADTIVVGDENILKEIDVLKGLADGGKVIVKLSNFKDDEVEKRLPVAFRKGLQEKSAQLFVLDSTYSPAFEKDPLFSKFLIELAFLKVALPDYTPEKIAKHILTEGHPPTLEEAIDAVGLCLRQFEVPATWAEVDADFADPNLPTTIQSNSFVVHNKEEIEETFELRDWQAAAKSLAFKEAYGTKNVLRPELAVKTSTITVKENRRLTPQDYDRNIFHIEFDLGDSGLTYKIGEALGIHAENDEEEVSQFIEFYGLNPAELVQVPAREDSTLLETRTVFQALVQNVDILGKPPKRFYEALAEFATDETEKQKLEALASPTGAEDLKRRTEVDTATYVDILEEFKSARPSFQELIKIVSPAKRREYSIASAQAVTPNSVSLMIVVVDWVDPRGRTRYGHATRYLSRLPVGAKVTASVKPSVMKLPTKDTAPLIMAGLGTGLAPFRAFVQYRAMQKAQGKEIGSILLYLGSRHQREEYLYGEEWEAYLAAGVVTLIGSAFSRDQPQKIYIQDRMRQTLKEIAKAYIQDEGSFYLCGPTWPVPDVTKVLEEAIAHEAKAAGKKIDPRKEIEKLKEEGRYVLEVY
;
A
#
# COMPACT_ATOMS: atom_id res chain seq x y z
N MET A 1 -25.52 -55.18 -8.89
CA MET A 1 -25.36 -55.07 -10.36
C MET A 1 -25.41 -53.60 -10.71
N PRO A 2 -24.33 -53.08 -11.32
CA PRO A 2 -23.36 -52.24 -10.62
C PRO A 2 -23.96 -50.89 -10.22
N HIS A 3 -23.72 -50.54 -8.96
CA HIS A 3 -24.11 -49.29 -8.32
C HIS A 3 -23.28 -48.13 -8.90
N GLN A 4 -23.95 -47.04 -9.28
CA GLN A 4 -23.32 -45.74 -9.50
C GLN A 4 -22.84 -45.20 -8.15
N GLU A 5 -21.52 -45.08 -7.98
CA GLU A 5 -20.92 -44.36 -6.87
C GLU A 5 -21.12 -42.85 -7.06
N SER A 6 -21.80 -42.22 -6.11
CA SER A 6 -21.88 -40.78 -5.95
C SER A 6 -20.49 -40.22 -5.63
N ALA A 7 -20.00 -39.26 -6.41
CA ALA A 7 -18.75 -38.55 -6.16
C ALA A 7 -18.75 -37.87 -4.77
N PRO A 8 -17.60 -37.76 -4.08
CA PRO A 8 -17.54 -37.17 -2.76
C PRO A 8 -17.65 -35.65 -2.84
N VAL A 9 -18.67 -35.09 -2.19
CA VAL A 9 -18.76 -33.66 -1.89
C VAL A 9 -17.61 -33.28 -0.97
N ALA A 10 -16.79 -32.30 -1.37
CA ALA A 10 -15.70 -31.79 -0.56
C ALA A 10 -16.24 -31.26 0.78
N LYS A 11 -15.87 -31.92 1.88
CA LYS A 11 -16.16 -31.44 3.24
C LYS A 11 -15.14 -30.36 3.59
N THR A 12 -15.50 -29.09 3.45
CA THR A 12 -14.75 -27.98 4.05
C THR A 12 -15.14 -27.87 5.52
N ASN A 13 -14.18 -28.05 6.44
CA ASN A 13 -14.35 -27.85 7.87
C ASN A 13 -14.60 -26.35 8.15
N SER A 14 -15.61 -26.03 8.95
CA SER A 14 -15.97 -24.64 9.30
C SER A 14 -14.93 -23.91 10.15
N ALA A 15 -14.07 -24.63 10.87
CA ALA A 15 -12.99 -24.07 11.70
C ALA A 15 -11.82 -23.48 10.86
N ASP A 16 -11.68 -23.91 9.60
CA ASP A 16 -10.60 -23.50 8.68
C ASP A 16 -11.10 -22.59 7.54
N PHE A 17 -12.26 -21.92 7.69
CA PHE A 17 -12.79 -21.03 6.64
C PHE A 17 -11.94 -19.75 6.55
N ASN A 18 -10.81 -19.86 5.83
CA ASN A 18 -9.99 -18.74 5.42
C ASN A 18 -10.42 -18.32 4.01
N LYS A 19 -10.92 -17.10 3.90
CA LYS A 19 -11.44 -16.56 2.64
C LYS A 19 -10.27 -16.01 1.83
N LEU A 20 -10.05 -16.54 0.63
CA LEU A 20 -8.90 -16.18 -0.19
C LEU A 20 -9.18 -14.99 -1.10
N SER A 21 -10.31 -15.02 -1.84
CA SER A 21 -10.65 -13.96 -2.79
C SER A 21 -12.12 -13.98 -3.16
N SER A 22 -12.74 -12.81 -3.32
CA SER A 22 -14.11 -12.66 -3.83
C SER A 22 -14.28 -13.14 -5.27
N SER A 23 -13.18 -13.36 -6.03
CA SER A 23 -13.24 -13.98 -7.37
C SER A 23 -13.63 -15.46 -7.34
N LEU A 24 -13.56 -16.11 -6.18
CA LEU A 24 -13.85 -17.53 -6.00
C LEU A 24 -15.21 -17.72 -5.32
N PRO A 25 -15.92 -18.84 -5.59
CA PRO A 25 -17.23 -19.09 -4.97
C PRO A 25 -17.10 -19.19 -3.45
N PHE A 26 -17.84 -18.35 -2.74
CA PHE A 26 -17.74 -18.16 -1.28
C PHE A 26 -16.32 -17.84 -0.78
N GLY A 27 -15.45 -17.37 -1.68
CA GLY A 27 -14.03 -17.12 -1.43
C GLY A 27 -13.17 -18.33 -1.11
N GLN A 28 -13.58 -19.52 -1.56
CA GLN A 28 -12.88 -20.79 -1.33
C GLN A 28 -12.24 -21.35 -2.60
N GLN A 29 -11.13 -22.09 -2.45
CA GLN A 29 -10.51 -22.77 -3.59
C GLN A 29 -11.43 -23.85 -4.14
N VAL A 30 -11.44 -23.98 -5.46
CA VAL A 30 -12.24 -24.98 -6.15
C VAL A 30 -11.32 -25.89 -6.96
N PRO A 31 -11.24 -27.19 -6.63
CA PRO A 31 -10.56 -28.16 -7.48
C PRO A 31 -11.18 -28.19 -8.87
N LEU A 32 -10.35 -28.25 -9.92
CA LEU A 32 -10.79 -28.21 -11.31
C LEU A 32 -11.83 -29.29 -11.63
N SER A 33 -11.66 -30.48 -11.05
CA SER A 33 -12.54 -31.65 -11.20
C SER A 33 -13.90 -31.51 -10.54
N SER A 34 -14.07 -30.56 -9.61
CA SER A 34 -15.35 -30.32 -8.92
C SER A 34 -16.29 -29.40 -9.70
N ILE A 35 -15.80 -28.75 -10.78
CA ILE A 35 -16.62 -27.89 -11.64
C ILE A 35 -17.32 -28.77 -12.67
N SER A 36 -18.51 -29.27 -12.29
CA SER A 36 -19.34 -30.11 -13.15
C SER A 36 -20.80 -30.12 -12.68
N GLY A 37 -21.73 -30.03 -13.63
CA GLY A 37 -23.16 -30.09 -13.37
C GLY A 37 -23.62 -28.98 -12.42
N PRO A 38 -24.54 -29.29 -11.48
CA PRO A 38 -25.02 -28.30 -10.51
C PRO A 38 -23.95 -27.95 -9.49
N THR A 39 -23.30 -26.80 -9.67
CA THR A 39 -22.21 -26.35 -8.79
C THR A 39 -22.24 -24.83 -8.58
N TYR A 40 -21.69 -24.38 -7.44
CA TYR A 40 -21.55 -22.97 -7.13
C TYR A 40 -20.24 -22.42 -7.67
N VAL A 41 -20.33 -21.38 -8.48
CA VAL A 41 -19.22 -20.83 -9.26
C VAL A 41 -19.36 -19.31 -9.38
N THR A 42 -18.29 -18.67 -9.84
CA THR A 42 -18.30 -17.28 -10.31
C THR A 42 -18.01 -17.26 -11.82
N ALA A 43 -18.37 -16.18 -12.52
CA ALA A 43 -18.03 -16.09 -13.94
C ALA A 43 -16.50 -16.09 -14.16
N GLN A 44 -15.74 -15.45 -13.27
CA GLN A 44 -14.27 -15.46 -13.33
C GLN A 44 -13.68 -16.87 -13.22
N LEU A 45 -14.25 -17.74 -12.38
CA LEU A 45 -13.81 -19.13 -12.26
C LEU A 45 -14.09 -19.94 -13.52
N LEU A 46 -15.29 -19.79 -14.10
CA LEU A 46 -15.68 -20.49 -15.34
C LEU A 46 -14.82 -20.07 -16.53
N VAL A 47 -14.53 -18.78 -16.66
CA VAL A 47 -13.64 -18.25 -17.70
C VAL A 47 -12.22 -18.81 -17.53
N GLN A 48 -11.69 -18.82 -16.31
CA GLN A 48 -10.38 -19.41 -16.01
C GLN A 48 -10.35 -20.92 -16.31
N GLN A 49 -11.43 -21.65 -16.01
CA GLN A 49 -11.53 -23.08 -16.32
C GLN A 49 -11.33 -23.33 -17.83
N ILE A 50 -12.02 -22.55 -18.67
CA ILE A 50 -11.91 -22.68 -20.13
C ILE A 50 -10.51 -22.29 -20.60
N ALA A 51 -9.98 -21.15 -20.14
CA ALA A 51 -8.62 -20.73 -20.48
C ALA A 51 -7.59 -21.82 -20.13
N TYR A 52 -7.68 -22.39 -18.93
CA TYR A 52 -6.78 -23.45 -18.44
C TYR A 52 -6.88 -24.74 -19.26
N LYS A 53 -8.11 -25.22 -19.53
CA LYS A 53 -8.32 -26.50 -20.20
C LYS A 53 -7.98 -26.45 -21.69
N LEU A 54 -8.18 -25.32 -22.37
CA LEU A 54 -8.07 -25.23 -23.83
C LEU A 54 -6.77 -24.63 -24.36
N SER A 55 -5.97 -23.97 -23.52
CA SER A 55 -4.78 -23.25 -23.99
C SER A 55 -3.49 -24.04 -23.81
N ASP A 56 -2.49 -23.76 -24.65
CA ASP A 56 -1.11 -24.22 -24.43
C ASP A 56 -0.42 -23.39 -23.34
N LYS A 57 -0.55 -22.06 -23.45
CA LYS A 57 -0.02 -21.08 -22.51
C LYS A 57 -1.05 -20.02 -22.19
N ILE A 58 -1.00 -19.52 -20.95
CA ILE A 58 -1.81 -18.40 -20.48
C ILE A 58 -0.89 -17.30 -20.02
N PHE A 59 -1.05 -16.14 -20.64
CA PHE A 59 -0.46 -14.88 -20.19
C PHE A 59 -1.49 -14.21 -19.29
N SER A 60 -1.17 -14.01 -18.00
CA SER A 60 -2.06 -13.29 -17.10
C SER A 60 -1.47 -11.96 -16.66
N TYR A 61 -2.29 -10.92 -16.68
CA TYR A 61 -2.01 -9.66 -16.00
C TYR A 61 -3.16 -9.37 -15.05
N SER A 62 -2.90 -9.58 -13.76
CA SER A 62 -3.80 -9.20 -12.68
C SER A 62 -3.03 -8.29 -11.73
N PRO A 63 -3.47 -7.04 -11.49
CA PRO A 63 -3.05 -6.30 -10.30
C PRO A 63 -3.21 -7.16 -9.05
N GLU A 64 -2.35 -6.95 -8.05
CA GLU A 64 -2.32 -7.78 -6.83
C GLU A 64 -3.66 -7.83 -6.10
N THR A 65 -4.44 -6.75 -6.17
CA THR A 65 -5.75 -6.66 -5.52
C THR A 65 -6.91 -7.14 -6.40
N PHE A 66 -6.67 -7.49 -7.66
CA PHE A 66 -7.74 -7.82 -8.63
C PHE A 66 -8.01 -9.32 -8.75
N ASP A 67 -7.06 -10.18 -8.39
CA ASP A 67 -7.28 -11.63 -8.29
C ASP A 67 -7.85 -12.32 -9.55
N LEU A 68 -7.54 -11.83 -10.75
CA LEU A 68 -8.12 -12.38 -11.99
C LEU A 68 -7.55 -13.77 -12.36
N ASP A 69 -6.41 -14.17 -11.79
CA ASP A 69 -5.67 -15.37 -12.18
C ASP A 69 -5.38 -16.34 -11.02
N ILE A 70 -6.09 -16.21 -9.89
CA ILE A 70 -5.88 -17.06 -8.70
C ILE A 70 -6.09 -18.54 -9.01
N ALA A 71 -7.21 -18.91 -9.64
CA ALA A 71 -7.51 -20.31 -9.92
C ALA A 71 -6.52 -20.89 -10.94
N LEU A 72 -6.10 -20.10 -11.93
CA LEU A 72 -5.07 -20.49 -12.90
C LEU A 72 -3.73 -20.81 -12.21
N LYS A 73 -3.25 -19.89 -11.37
CA LYS A 73 -2.00 -20.08 -10.60
C LYS A 73 -2.08 -21.33 -9.73
N GLN A 74 -3.22 -21.54 -9.09
CA GLN A 74 -3.46 -22.72 -8.26
C GLN A 74 -3.40 -24.01 -9.08
N TRP A 75 -4.21 -24.16 -10.13
CA TRP A 75 -4.26 -25.39 -10.94
C TRP A 75 -2.92 -25.68 -11.63
N ALA A 76 -2.19 -24.65 -12.07
CA ALA A 76 -0.84 -24.79 -12.59
C ALA A 76 0.13 -25.32 -11.52
N SER A 77 0.10 -24.79 -10.30
CA SER A 77 0.93 -25.27 -9.20
C SER A 77 0.63 -26.73 -8.80
N GLN A 78 -0.62 -27.16 -8.99
CA GLN A 78 -1.08 -28.53 -8.75
C GLN A 78 -0.79 -29.48 -9.92
N ASN A 79 -0.23 -28.98 -11.03
CA ASN A 79 0.02 -29.72 -12.27
C ASN A 79 -1.25 -30.37 -12.85
N GLU A 80 -2.39 -29.70 -12.73
CA GLU A 80 -3.65 -30.16 -13.32
C GLU A 80 -3.53 -30.22 -14.85
N LYS A 81 -4.09 -31.26 -15.47
CA LYS A 81 -3.92 -31.49 -16.92
C LYS A 81 -4.98 -30.76 -17.75
N ASN A 82 -4.56 -30.18 -18.86
CA ASN A 82 -5.44 -29.67 -19.91
C ASN A 82 -5.97 -30.80 -20.81
N ILE A 83 -6.77 -30.46 -21.83
CA ILE A 83 -7.35 -31.46 -22.74
C ILE A 83 -6.30 -32.16 -23.62
N HIS A 84 -5.09 -31.59 -23.70
CA HIS A 84 -3.96 -32.12 -24.47
C HIS A 84 -3.05 -33.04 -23.63
N GLY A 85 -3.39 -33.27 -22.36
CA GLY A 85 -2.73 -34.27 -21.50
C GLY A 85 -1.51 -33.78 -20.72
N TYR A 86 -1.21 -32.48 -20.75
CA TYR A 86 -0.14 -31.83 -19.99
C TYR A 86 -0.67 -30.63 -19.20
N SER A 87 0.11 -30.06 -18.27
CA SER A 87 -0.31 -28.88 -17.50
C SER A 87 -0.08 -27.60 -18.30
N THR A 88 -1.09 -26.73 -18.34
CA THR A 88 -1.03 -25.43 -19.03
C THR A 88 -0.09 -24.49 -18.29
N GLU A 89 0.86 -23.90 -19.00
CA GLU A 89 1.82 -22.97 -18.42
C GLU A 89 1.16 -21.60 -18.20
N VAL A 90 1.11 -21.16 -16.94
CA VAL A 90 0.56 -19.85 -16.55
C VAL A 90 1.73 -18.92 -16.26
N LEU A 91 1.78 -17.80 -16.99
CA LEU A 91 2.83 -16.79 -16.89
C LEU A 91 2.23 -15.46 -16.40
N PRO A 92 2.29 -15.19 -15.08
CA PRO A 92 1.88 -13.91 -14.51
C PRO A 92 2.88 -12.82 -14.88
N LEU A 93 2.38 -11.68 -15.34
CA LEU A 93 3.19 -10.62 -15.93
C LEU A 93 3.22 -9.40 -15.02
N GLN A 94 4.41 -8.78 -14.89
CA GLN A 94 4.63 -7.64 -14.00
C GLN A 94 4.10 -6.31 -14.57
N THR A 95 3.97 -6.19 -15.90
CA THR A 95 3.54 -4.94 -16.56
C THR A 95 2.46 -5.18 -17.61
N ARG A 96 1.58 -4.19 -17.79
CA ARG A 96 0.51 -4.20 -18.82
C ARG A 96 1.07 -4.45 -20.23
N VAL A 97 2.22 -3.86 -20.55
CA VAL A 97 2.88 -3.98 -21.87
C VAL A 97 3.53 -5.35 -22.06
N GLY A 98 4.13 -5.91 -20.99
CA GLY A 98 4.81 -7.20 -21.04
C GLY A 98 3.89 -8.36 -21.45
N ALA A 99 2.61 -8.27 -21.10
CA ALA A 99 1.62 -9.29 -21.43
C ALA A 99 1.43 -9.49 -22.94
N GLY A 100 1.35 -8.40 -23.69
CA GLY A 100 1.21 -8.45 -25.14
C GLY A 100 2.53 -8.86 -25.80
N ALA A 101 3.63 -8.22 -25.41
CA ALA A 101 4.92 -8.41 -26.05
C ALA A 101 5.41 -9.88 -25.98
N LEU A 102 5.11 -10.60 -24.89
CA LEU A 102 5.46 -12.00 -24.73
C LEU A 102 4.57 -12.94 -25.55
N ALA A 103 3.27 -12.64 -25.71
CA ALA A 103 2.40 -13.41 -26.60
C ALA A 103 2.92 -13.35 -28.05
N LEU A 104 3.31 -12.15 -28.52
CA LEU A 104 3.93 -11.99 -29.84
C LEU A 104 5.30 -12.68 -29.92
N GLY A 105 6.16 -12.49 -28.91
CA GLY A 105 7.50 -13.06 -28.87
C GLY A 105 7.53 -14.60 -28.82
N TYR A 106 6.57 -15.23 -28.15
CA TYR A 106 6.43 -16.69 -28.10
C TYR A 106 6.00 -17.26 -29.46
N ILE A 107 5.05 -16.60 -30.16
CA ILE A 107 4.57 -17.01 -31.48
C ILE A 107 5.71 -17.06 -32.52
N PHE A 108 6.68 -16.15 -32.41
CA PHE A 108 7.82 -16.06 -33.34
C PHE A 108 9.15 -16.57 -32.76
N SER A 109 9.11 -17.22 -31.58
CA SER A 109 10.30 -17.77 -30.97
C SER A 109 10.83 -18.95 -31.79
N PRO A 110 12.14 -19.05 -32.06
CA PRO A 110 12.73 -20.23 -32.69
C PRO A 110 12.57 -21.50 -31.83
N ASP A 111 12.30 -21.36 -30.54
CA ASP A 111 12.05 -22.46 -29.60
C ASP A 111 10.57 -22.90 -29.57
N PHE A 112 9.69 -22.28 -30.37
CA PHE A 112 8.28 -22.64 -30.42
C PHE A 112 8.08 -24.03 -31.04
N ASP A 113 7.38 -24.90 -30.33
CA ASP A 113 7.01 -26.21 -30.85
C ASP A 113 5.92 -26.08 -31.92
N VAL A 114 6.34 -26.22 -33.18
CA VAL A 114 5.46 -26.11 -34.36
C VAL A 114 4.27 -27.08 -34.30
N THR A 115 4.38 -28.21 -33.59
CA THR A 115 3.26 -29.15 -33.44
C THR A 115 2.08 -28.56 -32.63
N LYS A 116 2.35 -27.54 -31.82
CA LYS A 116 1.36 -26.85 -30.97
C LYS A 116 0.73 -25.63 -31.64
N ARG A 117 1.04 -25.35 -32.90
CA ARG A 117 0.55 -24.16 -33.63
C ARG A 117 -0.98 -24.09 -33.74
N HIS A 118 -1.68 -25.21 -33.67
CA HIS A 118 -3.14 -25.25 -33.73
C HIS A 118 -3.82 -25.12 -32.35
N ILE A 119 -3.04 -25.09 -31.27
CA ILE A 119 -3.55 -24.97 -29.90
C ILE A 119 -3.67 -23.47 -29.54
N PRO A 120 -4.81 -23.03 -28.97
CA PRO A 120 -5.00 -21.65 -28.55
C PRO A 120 -3.96 -21.15 -27.54
N GLN A 121 -3.67 -19.85 -27.62
CA GLN A 121 -2.99 -19.09 -26.59
C GLN A 121 -3.97 -18.11 -25.98
N SER A 122 -3.99 -18.02 -24.65
CA SER A 122 -4.93 -17.18 -23.93
C SER A 122 -4.26 -16.03 -23.20
N LEU A 123 -4.95 -14.89 -23.18
CA LEU A 123 -4.65 -13.76 -22.30
C LEU A 123 -5.77 -13.59 -21.29
N VAL A 124 -5.45 -13.44 -20.01
CA VAL A 124 -6.40 -13.02 -18.96
C VAL A 124 -5.96 -11.67 -18.41
N ALA A 125 -6.78 -10.64 -18.64
CA ALA A 125 -6.44 -9.26 -18.27
C ALA A 125 -7.70 -8.40 -18.04
N PRO A 126 -7.60 -7.29 -17.28
CA PRO A 126 -8.67 -6.31 -17.20
C PRO A 126 -8.72 -5.43 -18.46
N SER A 127 -9.88 -4.86 -18.79
CA SER A 127 -10.06 -4.00 -19.97
C SER A 127 -9.19 -2.75 -19.95
N GLY A 128 -8.84 -2.23 -18.77
CA GLY A 128 -7.86 -1.15 -18.60
C GLY A 128 -6.44 -1.48 -19.09
N SER A 129 -6.14 -2.74 -19.45
CA SER A 129 -4.86 -3.15 -20.06
C SER A 129 -4.89 -3.10 -21.60
N LEU A 130 -6.08 -3.10 -22.21
CA LEU A 130 -6.22 -3.20 -23.67
C LEU A 130 -5.61 -2.00 -24.41
N GLN A 131 -5.65 -0.81 -23.82
CA GLN A 131 -5.04 0.39 -24.41
C GLN A 131 -3.53 0.23 -24.58
N GLN A 132 -2.85 -0.33 -23.57
CA GLN A 132 -1.40 -0.57 -23.62
C GLN A 132 -1.04 -1.76 -24.52
N LEU A 133 -1.97 -2.70 -24.69
CA LEU A 133 -1.81 -3.86 -25.57
C LEU A 133 -2.12 -3.57 -27.05
N ARG A 134 -2.69 -2.40 -27.37
CA ARG A 134 -3.11 -2.04 -28.73
C ARG A 134 -2.05 -2.31 -29.79
N GLY A 135 -0.81 -1.87 -29.57
CA GLY A 135 0.28 -2.05 -30.53
C GLY A 135 0.62 -3.53 -30.79
N THR A 136 0.51 -4.37 -29.76
CA THR A 136 0.74 -5.81 -29.90
C THR A 136 -0.44 -6.49 -30.59
N LEU A 137 -1.67 -6.14 -30.21
CA LEU A 137 -2.87 -6.72 -30.80
C LEU A 137 -3.00 -6.37 -32.29
N ASP A 138 -2.55 -5.18 -32.68
CA ASP A 138 -2.45 -4.77 -34.09
C ASP A 138 -1.48 -5.68 -34.88
N GLN A 139 -0.27 -5.88 -34.36
CA GLN A 139 0.70 -6.79 -34.98
C GLN A 139 0.21 -8.24 -35.04
N LEU A 140 -0.48 -8.70 -33.99
CA LEU A 140 -1.06 -10.04 -33.94
C LEU A 140 -2.16 -10.20 -34.99
N SER A 141 -3.04 -9.21 -35.15
CA SER A 141 -4.09 -9.19 -36.17
C SER A 141 -3.50 -9.26 -37.58
N LEU A 142 -2.44 -8.48 -37.86
CA LEU A 142 -1.76 -8.46 -39.17
C LEU A 142 -1.07 -9.79 -39.52
N LEU A 143 -0.55 -10.49 -38.51
CA LEU A 143 0.21 -11.74 -38.69
C LEU A 143 -0.62 -13.00 -38.42
N TYR A 144 -1.94 -12.86 -38.31
CA TYR A 144 -2.79 -13.95 -37.80
C TYR A 144 -2.75 -15.23 -38.63
N GLY A 145 -2.63 -15.09 -39.96
CA GLY A 145 -2.54 -16.24 -40.86
C GLY A 145 -1.33 -17.14 -40.62
N VAL A 146 -0.35 -16.70 -39.81
CA VAL A 146 0.81 -17.49 -39.42
C VAL A 146 0.94 -17.71 -37.90
N SER A 147 0.03 -17.20 -37.07
CA SER A 147 0.07 -17.39 -35.62
C SER A 147 -0.73 -18.60 -35.14
N SER A 148 -0.58 -18.95 -33.86
CA SER A 148 -1.55 -19.78 -33.16
C SER A 148 -2.87 -19.02 -32.96
N PRO A 149 -4.01 -19.71 -32.80
CA PRO A 149 -5.26 -19.07 -32.40
C PRO A 149 -5.09 -18.28 -31.11
N PHE A 150 -5.56 -17.04 -31.08
CA PHE A 150 -5.43 -16.16 -29.91
C PHE A 150 -6.78 -15.71 -29.39
N VAL A 151 -7.00 -15.89 -28.08
CA VAL A 151 -8.18 -15.40 -27.38
C VAL A 151 -7.76 -14.60 -26.14
N ALA A 152 -8.32 -13.40 -25.98
CA ALA A 152 -8.15 -12.62 -24.76
C ALA A 152 -9.46 -12.64 -23.97
N HIS A 153 -9.45 -13.28 -22.81
CA HIS A 153 -10.53 -13.20 -21.84
C HIS A 153 -10.34 -11.95 -20.97
N VAL A 154 -11.16 -10.94 -21.25
CA VAL A 154 -11.08 -9.60 -20.70
C VAL A 154 -12.18 -9.41 -19.66
N ALA A 155 -11.79 -9.18 -18.41
CA ALA A 155 -12.70 -8.66 -17.40
C ALA A 155 -12.89 -7.16 -17.66
N ALA A 156 -14.11 -6.71 -17.95
CA ALA A 156 -14.44 -5.29 -18.11
C ALA A 156 -14.26 -4.59 -16.76
N LEU A 157 -13.09 -3.99 -16.59
CA LEU A 157 -12.59 -3.53 -15.31
C LEU A 157 -11.51 -2.47 -15.53
N ASP A 158 -11.75 -1.30 -14.97
CA ASP A 158 -10.85 -0.15 -14.98
C ASP A 158 -11.01 0.64 -13.67
N TYR A 159 -10.23 1.71 -13.51
CA TYR A 159 -10.29 2.57 -12.32
C TYR A 159 -10.53 4.04 -12.71
N SER A 160 -11.42 4.70 -11.97
CA SER A 160 -11.75 6.12 -12.10
C SER A 160 -11.51 6.85 -10.78
N ASP A 161 -10.82 8.00 -10.83
CA ASP A 161 -10.46 8.80 -9.66
C ASP A 161 -11.68 9.23 -8.81
N SER A 162 -12.84 9.40 -9.43
CA SER A 162 -14.05 9.89 -8.76
C SER A 162 -14.99 8.80 -8.26
N LYS A 163 -14.87 7.57 -8.77
CA LYS A 163 -15.87 6.51 -8.61
C LYS A 163 -15.30 5.12 -8.32
N GLY A 164 -13.97 5.00 -8.23
CA GLY A 164 -13.28 3.75 -7.92
C GLY A 164 -13.27 2.78 -9.09
N LEU A 165 -13.59 1.52 -8.84
CA LEU A 165 -13.62 0.44 -9.82
C LEU A 165 -14.85 0.58 -10.73
N ILE A 166 -14.63 0.51 -12.04
CA ILE A 166 -15.66 0.74 -13.07
C ILE A 166 -15.63 -0.34 -14.15
N SER A 167 -16.78 -0.61 -14.75
CA SER A 167 -16.92 -1.60 -15.83
C SER A 167 -16.81 -0.93 -17.20
N ASN A 168 -15.61 -0.98 -17.78
CA ASN A 168 -15.30 -0.30 -19.04
C ASN A 168 -15.31 -1.27 -20.25
N TYR A 169 -16.36 -1.17 -21.07
CA TYR A 169 -16.56 -1.88 -22.33
C TYR A 169 -16.16 -1.07 -23.57
N ASP A 170 -16.22 0.27 -23.51
CA ASP A 170 -15.94 1.18 -24.65
C ASP A 170 -14.57 0.88 -25.29
N VAL A 171 -13.54 0.64 -24.46
CA VAL A 171 -12.19 0.31 -24.96
C VAL A 171 -12.19 -0.96 -25.80
N ALA A 172 -12.92 -2.00 -25.37
CA ALA A 172 -12.97 -3.27 -26.10
C ALA A 172 -13.77 -3.14 -27.41
N LEU A 173 -14.90 -2.42 -27.38
CA LEU A 173 -15.72 -2.15 -28.57
C LEU A 173 -14.90 -1.45 -29.66
N ARG A 174 -14.27 -0.32 -29.31
CA ARG A 174 -13.44 0.46 -30.26
C ARG A 174 -12.23 -0.31 -30.74
N LEU A 175 -11.55 -1.05 -29.86
CA LEU A 175 -10.36 -1.80 -30.25
C LEU A 175 -10.68 -2.97 -31.17
N ALA A 176 -11.80 -3.66 -30.94
CA ALA A 176 -12.26 -4.72 -31.82
C ALA A 176 -12.62 -4.19 -33.21
N GLU A 177 -13.26 -3.02 -33.28
CA GLU A 177 -13.51 -2.32 -34.54
C GLU A 177 -12.22 -1.90 -35.25
N ASP A 178 -11.36 -1.14 -34.57
CA ASP A 178 -10.14 -0.55 -35.13
C ASP A 178 -9.17 -1.60 -35.70
N LEU A 179 -9.05 -2.75 -35.02
CA LEU A 179 -8.06 -3.80 -35.34
C LEU A 179 -8.67 -5.02 -36.05
N GLY A 180 -9.99 -5.02 -36.28
CA GLY A 180 -10.70 -6.14 -36.89
C GLY A 180 -10.70 -7.42 -36.05
N LEU A 181 -10.75 -7.29 -34.72
CA LEU A 181 -10.79 -8.44 -33.80
C LEU A 181 -12.23 -8.94 -33.63
N GLY A 182 -12.39 -10.23 -33.34
CA GLY A 182 -13.67 -10.74 -32.84
C GLY A 182 -13.97 -10.17 -31.46
N LEU A 183 -15.24 -9.90 -31.15
CA LEU A 183 -15.68 -9.48 -29.82
C LEU A 183 -16.96 -10.24 -29.44
N VAL A 184 -16.82 -11.11 -28.45
CA VAL A 184 -17.88 -11.93 -27.86
C VAL A 184 -18.09 -11.47 -26.41
N ALA A 185 -19.32 -11.19 -26.03
CA ALA A 185 -19.69 -10.82 -24.66
C ALA A 185 -20.43 -11.95 -23.95
N SER A 186 -20.09 -12.18 -22.68
CA SER A 186 -20.95 -12.95 -21.78
C SER A 186 -21.92 -12.00 -21.08
N THR A 187 -23.22 -12.23 -21.26
CA THR A 187 -24.25 -11.41 -20.61
C THR A 187 -24.51 -11.85 -19.19
N SER A 188 -24.27 -13.11 -18.80
CA SER A 188 -24.43 -13.62 -17.43
C SER A 188 -23.45 -14.74 -17.08
N THR A 189 -23.33 -15.06 -15.78
CA THR A 189 -22.51 -16.20 -15.30
C THR A 189 -23.01 -17.54 -15.86
N TYR A 190 -24.30 -17.68 -16.14
CA TYR A 190 -24.90 -18.90 -16.69
C TYR A 190 -24.36 -19.25 -18.08
N GLU A 191 -24.00 -18.25 -18.89
CA GLU A 191 -23.42 -18.47 -20.22
C GLU A 191 -21.91 -18.21 -20.29
N ALA A 192 -21.28 -17.73 -19.21
CA ALA A 192 -19.86 -17.35 -19.20
C ALA A 192 -18.92 -18.48 -19.66
N GLN A 193 -19.20 -19.72 -19.24
CA GLN A 193 -18.45 -20.89 -19.68
C GLN A 193 -18.65 -21.16 -21.18
N HIS A 194 -19.89 -21.14 -21.65
CA HIS A 194 -20.24 -21.39 -23.05
C HIS A 194 -19.62 -20.36 -23.99
N MET A 195 -19.76 -19.07 -23.66
CA MET A 195 -19.23 -17.97 -24.45
C MET A 195 -17.70 -17.92 -24.44
N SER A 196 -17.06 -18.37 -23.35
CA SER A 196 -15.60 -18.54 -23.33
C SER A 196 -15.14 -19.65 -24.28
N VAL A 197 -15.85 -20.79 -24.33
CA VAL A 197 -15.56 -21.87 -25.30
C VAL A 197 -15.80 -21.37 -26.73
N PHE A 198 -16.93 -20.71 -26.98
CA PHE A 198 -17.25 -20.17 -28.29
C PHE A 198 -16.22 -19.13 -28.75
N ALA A 199 -15.79 -18.20 -27.89
CA ALA A 199 -14.75 -17.24 -28.21
C ALA A 199 -13.39 -17.91 -28.53
N THR A 200 -13.06 -19.00 -27.82
CA THR A 200 -11.86 -19.80 -28.09
C THR A 200 -11.97 -20.55 -29.42
N LEU A 201 -13.17 -20.97 -29.83
CA LEU A 201 -13.42 -21.55 -31.15
C LEU A 201 -13.38 -20.48 -32.26
N LEU A 202 -13.96 -19.30 -32.01
CA LEU A 202 -13.95 -18.17 -32.94
C LEU A 202 -12.52 -17.68 -33.19
N ALA A 203 -11.64 -17.80 -32.19
CA ALA A 203 -10.21 -17.59 -32.36
C ALA A 203 -9.63 -18.42 -33.51
N THR A 204 -10.17 -19.58 -33.89
CA THR A 204 -9.65 -20.30 -35.07
C THR A 204 -9.83 -19.54 -36.40
N LEU A 205 -10.73 -18.55 -36.43
CA LEU A 205 -11.05 -17.74 -37.61
C LEU A 205 -10.35 -16.37 -37.61
N LEU A 206 -10.38 -15.67 -36.47
CA LEU A 206 -9.78 -14.35 -36.27
C LEU A 206 -9.42 -14.15 -34.79
N PRO A 207 -8.43 -13.32 -34.44
CA PRO A 207 -8.10 -13.09 -33.04
C PRO A 207 -9.29 -12.48 -32.32
N THR A 208 -9.62 -13.02 -31.15
CA THR A 208 -10.92 -12.77 -30.50
C THR A 208 -10.75 -12.24 -29.08
N LEU A 209 -11.52 -11.22 -28.74
CA LEU A 209 -11.74 -10.73 -27.38
C LEU A 209 -13.02 -11.36 -26.83
N HIS A 210 -12.94 -11.95 -25.65
CA HIS A 210 -14.08 -12.38 -24.86
C HIS A 210 -14.23 -11.43 -23.68
N ILE A 211 -15.32 -10.68 -23.59
CA ILE A 211 -15.54 -9.70 -22.52
C ILE A 211 -16.71 -10.05 -21.61
N TYR A 212 -16.56 -9.74 -20.32
CA TYR A 212 -17.59 -9.92 -19.30
C TYR A 212 -17.36 -8.92 -18.17
N ASP A 213 -18.40 -8.59 -17.41
CA ASP A 213 -18.30 -7.63 -16.31
C ASP A 213 -17.29 -8.08 -15.23
N GLY A 214 -16.27 -7.28 -14.97
CA GLY A 214 -15.17 -7.58 -14.04
C GLY A 214 -15.38 -7.08 -12.61
N VAL A 215 -16.36 -6.21 -12.39
CA VAL A 215 -16.65 -5.61 -11.07
C VAL A 215 -17.59 -6.51 -10.27
N ARG A 216 -18.70 -6.94 -10.86
CA ARG A 216 -19.79 -7.68 -10.20
C ARG A 216 -19.96 -9.10 -10.71
N VAL A 217 -20.26 -9.31 -11.99
CA VAL A 217 -20.62 -10.65 -12.53
C VAL A 217 -19.44 -11.62 -12.40
N ALA A 218 -18.21 -11.13 -12.58
CA ALA A 218 -16.99 -11.89 -12.33
C ALA A 218 -16.88 -12.47 -10.91
N ARG A 219 -17.52 -11.86 -9.91
CA ARG A 219 -17.31 -12.14 -8.48
C ARG A 219 -18.57 -12.58 -7.74
N GLU A 220 -19.74 -12.45 -8.37
CA GLU A 220 -20.97 -12.96 -7.81
C GLU A 220 -20.93 -14.49 -7.78
N THR A 221 -21.04 -15.05 -6.57
CA THR A 221 -21.18 -16.49 -6.39
C THR A 221 -22.62 -16.87 -6.69
N LEU A 222 -22.85 -17.82 -7.60
CA LEU A 222 -24.17 -18.37 -7.87
C LEU A 222 -24.10 -19.83 -8.32
N ARG A 223 -25.26 -20.50 -8.37
CA ARG A 223 -25.36 -21.90 -8.80
C ARG A 223 -25.62 -22.00 -10.30
N VAL A 224 -24.71 -22.63 -11.05
CA VAL A 224 -24.90 -23.03 -12.45
C VAL A 224 -25.29 -24.51 -12.48
N VAL A 225 -26.35 -24.87 -13.20
CA VAL A 225 -26.94 -26.23 -13.18
C VAL A 225 -26.23 -27.17 -14.17
N ASP A 226 -25.72 -26.60 -15.25
CA ASP A 226 -25.23 -27.27 -16.44
C ASP A 226 -23.74 -26.96 -16.72
N ALA A 227 -22.96 -26.65 -15.68
CA ALA A 227 -21.53 -26.40 -15.83
C ALA A 227 -20.84 -27.63 -16.46
N LEU A 228 -20.13 -27.41 -17.57
CA LEU A 228 -19.41 -28.46 -18.28
C LEU A 228 -18.29 -29.01 -17.39
N SER A 229 -18.24 -30.34 -17.29
CA SER A 229 -17.12 -31.06 -16.68
C SER A 229 -15.87 -30.95 -17.55
N GLU A 230 -14.72 -31.32 -16.99
CA GLU A 230 -13.46 -31.38 -17.76
C GLU A 230 -13.56 -32.23 -19.03
N ASN A 231 -14.24 -33.38 -18.93
CA ASN A 231 -14.47 -34.26 -20.08
C ASN A 231 -15.48 -33.64 -21.06
N GLY A 232 -16.52 -32.99 -20.54
CA GLY A 232 -17.50 -32.27 -21.36
C GLY A 232 -16.86 -31.16 -22.19
N ILE A 233 -15.95 -30.39 -21.59
CA ILE A 233 -15.16 -29.36 -22.29
C ILE A 233 -14.30 -30.00 -23.40
N ALA A 234 -13.59 -31.08 -23.08
CA ALA A 234 -12.73 -31.77 -24.03
C ALA A 234 -13.52 -32.32 -25.23
N ASP A 235 -14.65 -32.99 -24.97
CA ASP A 235 -15.51 -33.58 -25.99
C ASP A 235 -16.12 -32.51 -26.89
N LEU A 236 -16.69 -31.45 -26.29
CA LEU A 236 -17.30 -30.32 -27.01
C LEU A 236 -16.27 -29.61 -27.91
N TYR A 237 -15.13 -29.21 -27.34
CA TYR A 237 -14.13 -28.46 -28.08
C TYR A 237 -13.48 -29.30 -29.19
N SER A 238 -13.16 -30.57 -28.92
CA SER A 238 -12.49 -31.43 -29.91
C SER A 238 -13.37 -31.70 -31.13
N LYS A 239 -14.69 -31.91 -30.93
CA LYS A 239 -15.65 -32.07 -32.02
C LYS A 239 -15.78 -30.79 -32.85
N LEU A 240 -16.04 -29.66 -32.18
CA LEU A 240 -16.29 -28.39 -32.86
C LEU A 240 -15.04 -27.84 -33.56
N SER A 241 -13.86 -27.99 -32.96
CA SER A 241 -12.59 -27.58 -33.58
C SER A 241 -12.31 -28.36 -34.88
N ALA A 242 -12.66 -29.65 -34.93
CA ALA A 242 -12.53 -30.46 -36.14
C ALA A 242 -13.53 -30.05 -37.25
N GLU A 243 -14.67 -29.47 -36.89
CA GLU A 243 -15.67 -28.94 -37.83
C GLU A 243 -15.38 -27.50 -38.26
N ALA A 244 -14.79 -26.68 -37.38
CA ALA A 244 -14.38 -25.32 -37.69
C ALA A 244 -13.41 -25.27 -38.90
N GLY A 245 -12.53 -26.27 -39.04
CA GLY A 245 -11.66 -26.42 -40.21
C GLY A 245 -12.36 -26.77 -41.53
N LYS A 246 -13.65 -27.13 -41.49
CA LYS A 246 -14.48 -27.53 -42.64
C LYS A 246 -15.53 -26.48 -43.03
N LEU A 247 -15.55 -25.34 -42.35
CA LEU A 247 -16.48 -24.24 -42.62
C LEU A 247 -16.41 -23.81 -44.09
N ASN A 248 -17.53 -23.29 -44.59
CA ASN A 248 -17.64 -22.96 -46.01
C ASN A 248 -16.64 -21.87 -46.41
N THR A 249 -15.69 -22.24 -47.28
CA THR A 249 -14.60 -21.35 -47.73
C THR A 249 -15.08 -20.14 -48.52
N ARG A 250 -16.33 -20.15 -49.03
CA ARG A 250 -16.94 -19.03 -49.75
C ARG A 250 -17.55 -17.97 -48.84
N LEU A 251 -17.77 -18.29 -47.57
CA LEU A 251 -18.28 -17.33 -46.59
C LEU A 251 -17.17 -16.37 -46.16
N ASP A 252 -17.55 -15.13 -45.93
CA ASP A 252 -16.72 -14.16 -45.22
C ASP A 252 -16.66 -14.50 -43.72
N THR A 253 -15.94 -13.70 -42.95
CA THR A 253 -15.74 -13.96 -41.52
C THR A 253 -17.06 -13.91 -40.74
N ALA A 254 -17.97 -13.01 -41.10
CA ALA A 254 -19.30 -12.91 -40.50
C ALA A 254 -20.14 -14.17 -40.76
N GLY A 255 -20.21 -14.63 -42.00
CA GLY A 255 -20.92 -15.86 -42.36
C GLY A 255 -20.33 -17.11 -41.67
N LYS A 256 -18.99 -17.20 -41.56
CA LYS A 256 -18.33 -18.30 -40.83
C LYS A 256 -18.63 -18.25 -39.33
N ALA A 257 -18.70 -17.07 -38.72
CA ALA A 257 -19.06 -16.93 -37.31
C ALA A 257 -20.49 -17.42 -37.03
N VAL A 258 -21.44 -17.12 -37.93
CA VAL A 258 -22.83 -17.61 -37.84
C VAL A 258 -22.89 -19.13 -38.00
N GLU A 259 -22.18 -19.68 -38.99
CA GLU A 259 -22.13 -21.13 -39.22
C GLU A 259 -21.51 -21.85 -38.00
N LEU A 260 -20.43 -21.31 -37.44
CA LEU A 260 -19.80 -21.82 -36.23
C LEU A 260 -20.72 -21.75 -35.01
N LEU A 261 -21.46 -20.66 -34.82
CA LEU A 261 -22.42 -20.52 -33.72
C LEU A 261 -23.56 -21.53 -33.85
N LYS A 262 -24.00 -21.82 -35.08
CA LYS A 262 -25.00 -22.84 -35.33
C LYS A 262 -24.51 -24.23 -34.94
N LEU A 263 -23.29 -24.61 -35.34
CA LEU A 263 -22.69 -25.89 -34.94
C LEU A 263 -22.51 -25.97 -33.42
N PHE A 264 -22.07 -24.87 -32.80
CA PHE A 264 -21.94 -24.76 -31.35
C PHE A 264 -23.27 -25.02 -30.64
N ASN A 265 -24.35 -24.38 -31.11
CA ASN A 265 -25.71 -24.59 -30.61
C ASN A 265 -26.21 -26.03 -30.80
N ASP A 266 -25.99 -26.62 -31.97
CA ASP A 266 -26.43 -27.97 -32.29
C ASP A 266 -25.76 -29.02 -31.37
N GLU A 267 -24.48 -28.83 -31.03
CA GLU A 267 -23.75 -29.74 -30.12
C GLU A 267 -24.08 -29.50 -28.65
N LEU A 268 -24.24 -28.24 -28.23
CA LEU A 268 -24.53 -27.89 -26.83
C LEU A 268 -26.02 -28.05 -26.47
N GLY A 269 -26.91 -28.08 -27.46
CA GLY A 269 -28.36 -28.09 -27.26
C GLY A 269 -28.93 -26.72 -26.88
N THR A 270 -28.25 -25.64 -27.25
CA THR A 270 -28.63 -24.24 -26.98
C THR A 270 -29.15 -23.54 -28.24
N VAL A 271 -29.63 -22.31 -28.08
CA VAL A 271 -30.18 -21.50 -29.18
C VAL A 271 -29.64 -20.07 -29.15
N TYR A 272 -28.36 -19.92 -28.80
CA TYR A 272 -27.72 -18.61 -28.74
C TYR A 272 -27.76 -17.91 -30.09
N GLN A 273 -28.09 -16.62 -30.08
CA GLN A 273 -28.03 -15.78 -31.28
C GLN A 273 -27.00 -14.64 -31.09
N PRO A 274 -26.43 -14.11 -32.19
CA PRO A 274 -25.54 -12.95 -32.12
C PRO A 274 -26.19 -11.74 -31.42
N PHE A 275 -27.49 -11.57 -31.67
CA PHE A 275 -28.35 -10.54 -31.11
C PHE A 275 -29.65 -11.22 -30.68
N GLU A 276 -30.04 -11.09 -29.41
CA GLU A 276 -31.27 -11.71 -28.91
C GLU A 276 -32.28 -10.70 -28.44
N TYR A 277 -33.50 -10.84 -28.94
CA TYR A 277 -34.63 -10.01 -28.57
C TYR A 277 -35.42 -10.60 -27.40
N HIS A 278 -35.75 -9.76 -26.43
CA HIS A 278 -36.65 -10.06 -25.33
C HIS A 278 -37.64 -8.92 -25.12
N GLY A 279 -38.93 -9.21 -24.96
CA GLY A 279 -39.95 -8.20 -24.66
C GLY A 279 -41.26 -8.45 -25.39
N HIS A 280 -42.02 -7.38 -25.61
CA HIS A 280 -43.33 -7.44 -26.25
C HIS A 280 -43.24 -7.98 -27.69
N GLU A 281 -44.22 -8.74 -28.18
CA GLU A 281 -44.19 -9.29 -29.56
C GLU A 281 -44.25 -8.21 -30.66
N SER A 282 -44.81 -7.04 -30.32
CA SER A 282 -44.91 -5.88 -31.21
C SER A 282 -44.54 -4.59 -30.46
N PRO A 283 -43.24 -4.35 -30.17
CA PRO A 283 -42.78 -3.18 -29.44
C PRO A 283 -42.89 -1.91 -30.28
N ASP A 284 -43.10 -0.77 -29.63
CA ASP A 284 -42.92 0.56 -30.22
C ASP A 284 -41.46 1.03 -30.00
N VAL A 285 -40.88 0.70 -28.84
CA VAL A 285 -39.50 1.04 -28.47
C VAL A 285 -38.67 -0.22 -28.23
N VAL A 286 -37.49 -0.29 -28.84
CA VAL A 286 -36.52 -1.38 -28.63
C VAL A 286 -35.22 -0.79 -28.10
N LEU A 287 -34.76 -1.28 -26.95
CA LEU A 287 -33.47 -0.91 -26.37
C LEU A 287 -32.38 -1.86 -26.88
N VAL A 288 -31.20 -1.38 -27.24
CA VAL A 288 -30.04 -2.22 -27.61
C VAL A 288 -29.00 -2.09 -26.50
N ALA A 289 -28.61 -3.20 -25.89
CA ALA A 289 -27.70 -3.23 -24.75
C ALA A 289 -26.49 -4.15 -25.02
N PHE A 290 -25.31 -3.70 -24.59
CA PHE A 290 -24.07 -4.47 -24.58
C PHE A 290 -23.44 -4.37 -23.19
N GLY A 291 -22.84 -5.47 -22.71
CA GLY A 291 -22.32 -5.58 -21.35
C GLY A 291 -23.19 -6.48 -20.48
N SER A 292 -22.60 -7.09 -19.44
CA SER A 292 -23.28 -8.11 -18.66
C SER A 292 -24.38 -7.53 -17.77
N VAL A 293 -24.06 -6.46 -17.03
CA VAL A 293 -25.01 -5.81 -16.12
C VAL A 293 -26.09 -5.08 -16.91
N GLU A 294 -25.71 -4.32 -17.93
CA GLU A 294 -26.61 -3.54 -18.78
C GLU A 294 -27.65 -4.43 -19.47
N SER A 295 -27.21 -5.57 -20.03
CA SER A 295 -28.10 -6.52 -20.69
C SER A 295 -29.07 -7.19 -19.73
N GLN A 296 -28.61 -7.62 -18.54
CA GLN A 296 -29.47 -8.27 -17.54
C GLN A 296 -30.48 -7.29 -16.93
N VAL A 297 -30.03 -6.12 -16.47
CA VAL A 297 -30.92 -5.10 -15.89
C VAL A 297 -31.95 -4.64 -16.91
N SER A 298 -31.54 -4.41 -18.16
CA SER A 298 -32.46 -4.03 -19.24
C SER A 298 -33.50 -5.10 -19.51
N LYS A 299 -33.07 -6.37 -19.60
CA LYS A 299 -33.96 -7.52 -19.79
C LYS A 299 -34.99 -7.64 -18.68
N GLU A 300 -34.59 -7.57 -17.41
CA GLU A 300 -35.52 -7.71 -16.28
C GLU A 300 -36.51 -6.53 -16.20
N VAL A 301 -36.01 -5.30 -16.32
CA VAL A 301 -36.84 -4.08 -16.24
C VAL A 301 -37.86 -4.03 -17.38
N LEU A 302 -37.42 -4.24 -18.61
CA LEU A 302 -38.29 -4.15 -19.79
C LEU A 302 -39.27 -5.32 -19.86
N ALA A 303 -38.89 -6.51 -19.38
CA ALA A 303 -39.84 -7.62 -19.23
C ALA A 303 -40.96 -7.27 -18.24
N LYS A 304 -40.62 -6.62 -17.11
CA LYS A 304 -41.62 -6.17 -16.14
C LYS A 304 -42.53 -5.08 -16.72
N LEU A 305 -41.97 -4.06 -17.37
CA LEU A 305 -42.75 -3.00 -18.02
C LEU A 305 -43.64 -3.56 -19.12
N SER A 306 -43.15 -4.53 -19.88
CA SER A 306 -43.95 -5.22 -20.92
C SER A 306 -45.09 -6.02 -20.32
N ALA A 307 -44.87 -6.71 -19.19
CA ALA A 307 -45.92 -7.42 -18.46
C ALA A 307 -47.00 -6.47 -17.91
N ASP A 308 -46.63 -5.24 -17.60
CA ASP A 308 -47.54 -4.17 -17.17
C ASP A 308 -48.21 -3.44 -18.35
N GLY A 309 -47.98 -3.90 -19.60
CA GLY A 309 -48.66 -3.45 -20.81
C GLY A 309 -47.87 -2.45 -21.68
N ALA A 310 -46.63 -2.12 -21.32
CA ALA A 310 -45.79 -1.27 -22.16
C ALA A 310 -45.31 -2.02 -23.42
N LYS A 311 -45.32 -1.36 -24.57
CA LYS A 311 -44.84 -1.93 -25.84
C LYS A 311 -43.34 -1.72 -25.99
N VAL A 312 -42.58 -2.41 -25.17
CA VAL A 312 -41.13 -2.26 -25.10
C VAL A 312 -40.42 -3.60 -25.22
N GLY A 313 -39.17 -3.59 -25.69
CA GLY A 313 -38.29 -4.75 -25.71
C GLY A 313 -36.82 -4.36 -25.68
N VAL A 314 -35.95 -5.35 -25.55
CA VAL A 314 -34.50 -5.22 -25.55
C VAL A 314 -33.86 -6.19 -26.52
N ILE A 315 -32.79 -5.76 -27.19
CA ILE A 315 -31.85 -6.60 -27.94
C ILE A 315 -30.54 -6.63 -27.17
N ASN A 316 -30.18 -7.81 -26.67
CA ASN A 316 -28.90 -8.04 -26.01
C ASN A 316 -27.86 -8.47 -27.05
N VAL A 317 -26.76 -7.72 -27.14
CA VAL A 317 -25.67 -7.97 -28.09
C VAL A 317 -24.66 -8.95 -27.50
N ARG A 318 -24.49 -10.11 -28.14
CA ARG A 318 -23.52 -11.15 -27.73
C ARG A 318 -22.29 -11.18 -28.62
N ILE A 319 -22.49 -11.25 -29.93
CA ILE A 319 -21.40 -11.18 -30.91
C ILE A 319 -21.43 -9.79 -31.52
N TYR A 320 -20.57 -8.90 -31.02
CA TYR A 320 -20.46 -7.53 -31.52
C TYR A 320 -19.55 -7.43 -32.73
N ARG A 321 -18.44 -8.20 -32.76
CA ARG A 321 -17.56 -8.34 -33.92
C ARG A 321 -17.30 -9.81 -34.25
N PRO A 322 -17.40 -10.21 -35.53
CA PRO A 322 -17.89 -9.41 -36.66
C PRO A 322 -19.37 -9.01 -36.47
N PHE A 323 -19.74 -7.78 -36.86
CA PHE A 323 -21.10 -7.28 -36.71
C PHE A 323 -21.99 -7.86 -37.82
N ILE A 324 -22.83 -8.84 -37.48
CA ILE A 324 -23.64 -9.57 -38.46
C ILE A 324 -24.94 -8.79 -38.72
N GLU A 325 -24.91 -7.86 -39.67
CA GLU A 325 -26.02 -6.94 -39.97
C GLU A 325 -27.36 -7.67 -40.21
N GLU A 326 -27.37 -8.76 -41.00
CA GLU A 326 -28.59 -9.53 -41.27
C GLU A 326 -29.18 -10.13 -39.97
N ALA A 327 -28.33 -10.63 -39.07
CA ALA A 327 -28.79 -11.19 -37.79
C ALA A 327 -29.33 -10.08 -36.87
N PHE A 328 -28.68 -8.92 -36.84
CA PHE A 328 -29.15 -7.77 -36.07
C PHE A 328 -30.51 -7.29 -36.58
N LEU A 329 -30.63 -7.07 -37.89
CA LEU A 329 -31.87 -6.65 -38.51
C LEU A 329 -32.98 -7.65 -38.23
N ASN A 330 -32.73 -8.95 -38.35
CA ASN A 330 -33.71 -10.00 -38.05
C ASN A 330 -34.18 -10.01 -36.58
N ALA A 331 -33.33 -9.61 -35.64
CA ALA A 331 -33.70 -9.49 -34.23
C ALA A 331 -34.65 -8.30 -33.95
N ILE A 332 -34.67 -7.26 -34.81
CA ILE A 332 -35.57 -6.11 -34.65
C ILE A 332 -36.99 -6.45 -35.13
N PRO A 333 -38.01 -6.39 -34.24
CA PRO A 333 -39.41 -6.55 -34.64
C PRO A 333 -39.87 -5.45 -35.60
N ALA A 334 -40.69 -5.80 -36.59
CA ALA A 334 -41.12 -4.88 -37.65
C ALA A 334 -41.97 -3.69 -37.15
N SER A 335 -42.55 -3.78 -35.95
CA SER A 335 -43.35 -2.70 -35.36
C SER A 335 -42.53 -1.60 -34.68
N ALA A 336 -41.21 -1.83 -34.49
CA ALA A 336 -40.35 -0.90 -33.78
C ALA A 336 -40.33 0.46 -34.49
N ARG A 337 -40.56 1.54 -33.74
CA ARG A 337 -40.54 2.92 -34.23
C ARG A 337 -39.34 3.69 -33.70
N THR A 338 -38.86 3.31 -32.53
CA THR A 338 -37.68 3.90 -31.90
C THR A 338 -36.74 2.79 -31.46
N ILE A 339 -35.47 2.92 -31.83
CA ILE A 339 -34.38 2.04 -31.40
C ILE A 339 -33.47 2.90 -30.53
N ALA A 340 -33.48 2.66 -29.23
CA ALA A 340 -32.62 3.34 -28.28
C ALA A 340 -31.38 2.48 -28.01
N VAL A 341 -30.19 3.03 -28.13
CA VAL A 341 -28.93 2.30 -27.91
C VAL A 341 -28.33 2.75 -26.58
N LEU A 342 -28.06 1.82 -25.67
CA LEU A 342 -27.25 2.12 -24.48
C LEU A 342 -25.78 2.19 -24.91
N GLY A 343 -25.29 3.41 -25.08
CA GLY A 343 -23.98 3.72 -25.62
C GLY A 343 -22.98 4.11 -24.55
N GLN A 344 -22.09 3.20 -24.15
CA GLN A 344 -21.02 3.58 -23.21
C GLN A 344 -20.03 4.53 -23.90
N VAL A 345 -19.70 5.63 -23.23
CA VAL A 345 -18.68 6.60 -23.66
C VAL A 345 -17.69 6.86 -22.53
N LYS A 346 -16.49 7.35 -22.88
CA LYS A 346 -15.35 7.40 -21.97
C LYS A 346 -15.61 8.12 -20.63
N ASP A 347 -16.25 9.27 -20.66
CA ASP A 347 -16.41 10.16 -19.51
C ASP A 347 -17.64 11.07 -19.63
N GLU A 348 -17.92 11.85 -18.59
CA GLU A 348 -19.12 12.70 -18.52
C GLU A 348 -19.10 13.81 -19.59
N LEU A 349 -17.92 14.30 -19.96
CA LEU A 349 -17.77 15.29 -21.04
C LEU A 349 -18.23 14.71 -22.38
N ALA A 350 -17.92 13.44 -22.65
CA ALA A 350 -18.40 12.73 -23.82
C ALA A 350 -19.91 12.48 -23.81
N VAL A 351 -20.54 12.36 -22.62
CA VAL A 351 -22.00 12.28 -22.50
C VAL A 351 -22.65 13.60 -22.90
N GLU A 352 -22.13 14.73 -22.44
CA GLU A 352 -22.66 16.07 -22.76
C GLU A 352 -22.38 16.53 -24.21
N ASP A 353 -21.30 16.05 -24.82
CA ASP A 353 -20.91 16.45 -26.18
C ASP A 353 -21.77 15.79 -27.28
N GLU A 354 -22.66 16.55 -27.91
CA GLU A 354 -23.51 16.09 -29.01
C GLU A 354 -22.72 15.53 -30.22
N ALA A 355 -21.47 15.95 -30.42
CA ALA A 355 -20.65 15.44 -31.52
C ALA A 355 -20.07 14.03 -31.23
N THR A 356 -19.98 13.65 -29.96
CA THR A 356 -19.48 12.34 -29.55
C THR A 356 -20.59 11.30 -29.62
N GLN A 357 -20.35 10.25 -30.40
CA GLN A 357 -21.22 9.08 -30.55
C GLN A 357 -20.60 7.85 -29.90
N SER A 358 -21.44 6.98 -29.34
CA SER A 358 -21.00 5.67 -28.88
C SER A 358 -20.73 4.71 -30.05
N ALA A 359 -19.81 3.75 -29.86
CA ALA A 359 -19.42 2.80 -30.91
C ALA A 359 -20.61 1.91 -31.32
N LEU A 360 -21.36 1.40 -30.34
CA LEU A 360 -22.54 0.57 -30.60
C LEU A 360 -23.64 1.35 -31.34
N TYR A 361 -23.87 2.62 -30.99
CA TYR A 361 -24.85 3.46 -31.70
C TYR A 361 -24.49 3.64 -33.17
N SER A 362 -23.21 3.89 -33.46
CA SER A 362 -22.72 4.11 -34.83
C SER A 362 -22.98 2.89 -35.73
N ASP A 363 -22.76 1.68 -35.21
CA ASP A 363 -23.06 0.44 -35.93
C ASP A 363 -24.57 0.22 -36.12
N VAL A 364 -25.36 0.42 -35.06
CA VAL A 364 -26.82 0.24 -35.11
C VAL A 364 -27.46 1.21 -36.09
N LEU A 365 -27.07 2.49 -36.04
CA LEU A 365 -27.53 3.53 -36.95
C LEU A 365 -27.23 3.14 -38.40
N THR A 366 -25.99 2.69 -38.66
CA THR A 366 -25.55 2.28 -39.99
C THR A 366 -26.37 1.09 -40.49
N ALA A 367 -26.50 0.02 -39.68
CA ALA A 367 -27.24 -1.17 -40.07
C ALA A 367 -28.73 -0.88 -40.37
N VAL A 368 -29.37 -0.01 -39.56
CA VAL A 368 -30.78 0.35 -39.75
C VAL A 368 -30.97 1.23 -40.98
N ALA A 369 -30.17 2.29 -41.14
CA ALA A 369 -30.30 3.27 -42.21
C ALA A 369 -30.09 2.67 -43.62
N PHE A 370 -29.28 1.63 -43.74
CA PHE A 370 -29.01 0.98 -45.04
C PHE A 370 -29.81 -0.31 -45.28
N SER A 371 -30.70 -0.71 -44.36
CA SER A 371 -31.38 -2.01 -44.42
C SER A 371 -32.45 -2.14 -45.50
N GLY A 372 -33.18 -1.05 -45.80
CA GLY A 372 -34.41 -1.11 -46.60
C GLY A 372 -35.50 -2.04 -46.05
N LYS A 373 -35.36 -2.51 -44.79
CA LYS A 373 -36.25 -3.52 -44.17
C LYS A 373 -37.58 -2.92 -43.71
N PHE A 374 -37.58 -1.67 -43.30
CA PHE A 374 -38.73 -1.03 -42.63
C PHE A 374 -39.54 -0.18 -43.60
N ASP A 375 -40.87 -0.28 -43.54
CA ASP A 375 -41.77 0.57 -44.32
C ASP A 375 -41.65 2.06 -43.93
N ASN A 376 -41.39 2.31 -42.64
CA ASN A 376 -40.97 3.61 -42.11
C ASN A 376 -39.73 3.38 -41.27
N GLU A 377 -38.64 4.07 -41.58
CA GLU A 377 -37.38 3.93 -40.84
C GLU A 377 -37.59 4.32 -39.36
N PRO A 378 -37.21 3.43 -38.41
CA PRO A 378 -37.28 3.75 -37.00
C PRO A 378 -36.24 4.81 -36.63
N GLU A 379 -36.59 5.68 -35.71
CA GLU A 379 -35.67 6.67 -35.13
C GLU A 379 -34.63 5.95 -34.26
N VAL A 380 -33.34 6.19 -34.49
CA VAL A 380 -32.24 5.62 -33.69
C VAL A 380 -31.67 6.67 -32.75
N LEU A 381 -31.71 6.40 -31.44
CA LEU A 381 -31.28 7.30 -30.37
C LEU A 381 -30.05 6.76 -29.65
N ASP A 382 -29.05 7.61 -29.37
CA ASP A 382 -27.87 7.27 -28.56
C ASP A 382 -28.10 7.68 -27.10
N ILE A 383 -28.29 6.71 -26.22
CA ILE A 383 -28.38 6.91 -24.77
C ILE A 383 -26.99 6.77 -24.19
N LYS A 384 -26.25 7.88 -24.15
CA LYS A 384 -24.87 7.90 -23.68
C LYS A 384 -24.78 7.77 -22.16
N TYR A 385 -23.86 6.94 -21.69
CA TYR A 385 -23.56 6.77 -20.27
C TYR A 385 -22.06 6.54 -20.04
N THR A 386 -21.59 6.83 -18.83
CA THR A 386 -20.18 6.61 -18.47
C THR A 386 -19.97 5.24 -17.83
N PRO A 387 -18.77 4.62 -17.92
CA PRO A 387 -18.43 3.42 -17.16
C PRO A 387 -18.63 3.53 -15.65
N ALA A 388 -18.65 4.75 -15.12
CA ALA A 388 -18.86 5.06 -13.72
C ALA A 388 -20.35 5.03 -13.28
N GLN A 389 -21.28 5.02 -14.24
CA GLN A 389 -22.70 4.97 -13.95
C GLN A 389 -23.12 3.56 -13.54
N SER A 390 -23.67 3.41 -12.34
CA SER A 390 -24.25 2.14 -11.90
C SER A 390 -25.62 1.91 -12.53
N PHE A 391 -25.83 0.70 -13.06
CA PHE A 391 -27.12 0.29 -13.61
C PHE A 391 -27.93 -0.44 -12.54
N THR A 392 -29.03 0.18 -12.14
CA THR A 392 -30.05 -0.42 -11.28
C THR A 392 -31.39 -0.39 -11.99
N PRO A 393 -32.34 -1.27 -11.61
CA PRO A 393 -33.67 -1.25 -12.21
C PRO A 393 -34.35 0.13 -12.17
N GLN A 394 -34.31 0.79 -11.01
CA GLN A 394 -34.87 2.12 -10.84
C GLN A 394 -34.10 3.19 -11.63
N GLY A 395 -32.76 3.08 -11.69
CA GLY A 395 -31.90 3.98 -12.44
C GLY A 395 -32.16 3.92 -13.95
N LEU A 396 -32.38 2.72 -14.50
CA LEU A 396 -32.72 2.55 -15.91
C LEU A 396 -34.08 3.17 -16.23
N VAL A 397 -35.11 2.94 -15.39
CA VAL A 397 -36.42 3.57 -15.60
C VAL A 397 -36.34 5.10 -15.51
N GLY A 398 -35.57 5.64 -14.56
CA GLY A 398 -35.28 7.07 -14.50
C GLY A 398 -34.61 7.60 -15.77
N THR A 399 -33.67 6.85 -16.33
CA THR A 399 -32.97 7.20 -17.58
C THR A 399 -33.92 7.21 -18.77
N LEU A 400 -34.75 6.16 -18.91
CA LEU A 400 -35.74 6.06 -19.99
C LEU A 400 -36.79 7.19 -19.90
N HIS A 401 -37.29 7.52 -18.71
CA HIS A 401 -38.28 8.60 -18.53
C HIS A 401 -37.75 9.98 -18.95
N LYS A 402 -36.49 10.28 -18.60
CA LYS A 402 -35.83 11.54 -19.00
C LYS A 402 -35.77 11.70 -20.52
N ILE A 403 -35.44 10.61 -21.21
CA ILE A 403 -35.21 10.61 -22.67
C ILE A 403 -36.52 10.71 -23.44
N PHE A 404 -37.59 10.09 -22.94
CA PHE A 404 -38.93 10.19 -23.52
C PHE A 404 -39.75 11.39 -23.00
N ASN A 405 -39.10 12.40 -22.40
CA ASN A 405 -39.70 13.65 -21.91
C ASN A 405 -40.90 13.46 -20.94
N ASN A 406 -40.88 12.40 -20.13
CA ASN A 406 -41.90 12.11 -19.10
C ASN A 406 -41.33 12.33 -17.70
N ASP A 407 -40.61 13.45 -17.51
CA ASP A 407 -39.95 13.81 -16.26
C ASP A 407 -40.95 14.01 -15.11
N GLY A 408 -40.71 13.33 -13.99
CA GLY A 408 -41.53 13.42 -12.78
C GLY A 408 -42.64 12.36 -12.64
N GLU A 409 -42.86 11.50 -13.65
CA GLU A 409 -43.83 10.40 -13.59
C GLU A 409 -43.23 9.02 -13.25
N ALA A 410 -41.91 8.93 -13.05
CA ALA A 410 -41.22 7.66 -12.77
C ALA A 410 -41.67 7.09 -11.41
N LYS A 411 -42.61 6.14 -11.44
CA LYS A 411 -43.05 5.41 -10.25
C LYS A 411 -41.91 4.55 -9.72
N LYS A 412 -41.85 4.40 -8.40
CA LYS A 412 -40.94 3.43 -7.77
C LYS A 412 -41.31 2.03 -8.25
N LEU A 413 -40.34 1.30 -8.78
CA LEU A 413 -40.56 -0.10 -9.14
C LEU A 413 -40.69 -0.95 -7.87
N PRO A 414 -41.63 -1.92 -7.84
CA PRO A 414 -41.57 -2.98 -6.84
C PRO A 414 -40.28 -3.81 -7.03
N SER A 415 -39.88 -4.54 -5.99
CA SER A 415 -38.78 -5.51 -6.12
C SER A 415 -39.04 -6.46 -7.28
N LEU A 416 -38.12 -6.47 -8.24
CA LEU A 416 -38.16 -7.40 -9.38
C LEU A 416 -37.75 -8.82 -8.97
N VAL A 417 -37.06 -8.94 -7.83
CA VAL A 417 -36.55 -10.20 -7.30
C VAL A 417 -37.55 -10.79 -6.32
N GLN A 418 -37.94 -12.04 -6.56
CA GLN A 418 -38.70 -12.88 -5.62
C GLN A 418 -37.75 -13.83 -4.89
N ALA A 419 -37.05 -13.29 -3.89
CA ALA A 419 -36.07 -14.01 -3.08
C ALA A 419 -36.04 -13.44 -1.66
N GLN A 420 -35.51 -14.20 -0.71
CA GLN A 420 -35.07 -13.61 0.54
C GLN A 420 -33.78 -12.83 0.30
N GLN A 421 -33.71 -11.60 0.78
CA GLN A 421 -32.63 -10.66 0.53
C GLN A 421 -32.06 -10.14 1.84
N PHE A 422 -30.74 -10.24 1.99
CA PHE A 422 -30.03 -9.84 3.21
C PHE A 422 -28.82 -8.99 2.86
N THR A 423 -28.59 -7.92 3.62
CA THR A 423 -27.41 -7.07 3.45
C THR A 423 -26.66 -6.95 4.77
N PHE A 424 -25.35 -7.14 4.72
CA PHE A 424 -24.44 -7.01 5.84
C PHE A 424 -23.53 -5.81 5.61
N TRP A 425 -23.39 -4.98 6.63
CA TRP A 425 -22.51 -3.82 6.66
C TRP A 425 -21.52 -3.99 7.78
N ASP A 426 -20.22 -3.97 7.47
CA ASP A 426 -19.18 -4.15 8.48
C ASP A 426 -17.93 -3.31 8.19
N LEU A 427 -17.08 -3.15 9.19
CA LEU A 427 -15.75 -2.54 9.03
C LEU A 427 -14.71 -3.59 8.66
N ASP A 428 -13.66 -3.18 7.95
CA ASP A 428 -12.56 -4.05 7.53
C ASP A 428 -11.85 -4.77 8.69
N SER A 429 -11.88 -4.17 9.89
CA SER A 429 -11.30 -4.74 11.12
C SER A 429 -12.21 -5.71 11.86
N SER A 430 -13.43 -5.97 11.36
CA SER A 430 -14.39 -6.83 12.05
C SER A 430 -14.01 -8.31 11.96
N SER A 431 -14.15 -9.03 13.09
CA SER A 431 -13.97 -10.48 13.13
C SER A 431 -15.07 -11.25 12.37
N ALA A 432 -16.21 -10.62 12.11
CA ALA A 432 -17.35 -11.22 11.41
C ALA A 432 -17.44 -10.84 9.92
N LEU A 433 -16.40 -10.21 9.38
CA LEU A 433 -16.36 -9.75 8.00
C LEU A 433 -16.72 -10.85 6.98
N ASN A 434 -16.27 -12.09 7.24
CA ASN A 434 -16.49 -13.24 6.35
C ASN A 434 -17.78 -14.01 6.63
N SER A 435 -18.56 -13.61 7.64
CA SER A 435 -19.82 -14.28 8.01
C SER A 435 -20.84 -14.37 6.87
N PRO A 436 -21.01 -13.36 6.00
CA PRO A 436 -21.94 -13.46 4.87
C PRO A 436 -21.58 -14.60 3.90
N SER A 437 -20.28 -14.81 3.61
CA SER A 437 -19.81 -15.93 2.77
C SER A 437 -20.01 -17.28 3.46
N VAL A 438 -19.79 -17.36 4.78
CA VAL A 438 -20.02 -18.58 5.58
C VAL A 438 -21.51 -18.95 5.59
N ILE A 439 -22.38 -17.97 5.84
CA ILE A 439 -23.84 -18.14 5.82
C ILE A 439 -24.29 -18.51 4.40
N GLY A 440 -23.76 -17.85 3.37
CA GLY A 440 -24.06 -18.21 1.98
C GLY A 440 -23.69 -19.66 1.67
N ASN A 441 -22.50 -20.09 2.07
CA ASN A 441 -22.06 -21.48 1.91
C ASN A 441 -22.97 -22.45 2.69
N LEU A 442 -23.39 -22.10 3.91
CA LEU A 442 -24.34 -22.90 4.70
C LEU A 442 -25.67 -23.08 3.96
N LEU A 443 -26.27 -22.00 3.48
CA LEU A 443 -27.54 -22.03 2.75
C LEU A 443 -27.42 -22.78 1.41
N SER A 444 -26.22 -22.78 0.82
CA SER A 444 -25.94 -23.44 -0.46
C SER A 444 -26.10 -24.96 -0.41
N GLN A 445 -25.99 -25.56 0.79
CA GLN A 445 -26.09 -27.00 1.01
C GLN A 445 -27.53 -27.52 0.90
N GLU A 446 -28.52 -26.63 0.98
CA GLU A 446 -29.90 -26.99 0.72
C GLU A 446 -30.15 -27.11 -0.79
N SER A 447 -30.34 -28.35 -1.26
CA SER A 447 -30.56 -28.64 -2.68
C SER A 447 -31.70 -27.86 -3.36
N THR A 448 -32.68 -27.38 -2.57
CA THR A 448 -33.87 -26.63 -3.03
C THR A 448 -33.67 -25.11 -3.10
N SER A 449 -32.53 -24.58 -2.66
CA SER A 449 -32.24 -23.15 -2.68
C SER A 449 -31.09 -22.82 -3.65
N ASN A 450 -31.19 -21.65 -4.26
CA ASN A 450 -30.12 -21.00 -5.02
C ASN A 450 -29.66 -19.80 -4.22
N VAL A 451 -28.38 -19.77 -3.90
CA VAL A 451 -27.76 -18.73 -3.09
C VAL A 451 -26.90 -17.82 -3.97
N TYR A 452 -26.97 -16.52 -3.72
CA TYR A 452 -26.19 -15.51 -4.42
C TYR A 452 -25.43 -14.68 -3.40
N VAL A 453 -24.12 -14.53 -3.55
CA VAL A 453 -23.28 -13.71 -2.65
C VAL A 453 -22.46 -12.75 -3.49
N ASN A 454 -22.50 -11.47 -3.14
CA ASN A 454 -21.66 -10.42 -3.70
C ASN A 454 -21.12 -9.51 -2.61
N GLU A 455 -19.92 -8.97 -2.80
CA GLU A 455 -19.25 -8.13 -1.80
C GLU A 455 -18.63 -6.90 -2.45
N ILE A 456 -18.71 -5.79 -1.73
CA ILE A 456 -18.26 -4.48 -2.16
C ILE A 456 -17.37 -3.91 -1.07
N PHE A 457 -16.19 -3.42 -1.46
CA PHE A 457 -15.20 -2.85 -0.54
C PHE A 457 -15.00 -1.37 -0.84
N ASP A 458 -15.06 -0.57 0.22
CA ASP A 458 -14.72 0.85 0.22
C ASP A 458 -13.65 1.11 1.29
N ASN A 459 -12.40 1.18 0.85
CA ASN A 459 -11.24 1.38 1.72
C ASN A 459 -11.04 2.85 2.16
N LEU A 460 -11.84 3.79 1.66
CA LEU A 460 -11.70 5.22 1.95
C LEU A 460 -12.62 5.66 3.09
N THR A 461 -13.83 5.09 3.16
CA THR A 461 -14.82 5.38 4.19
C THR A 461 -14.43 4.70 5.52
N GLN A 462 -14.36 5.45 6.63
CA GLN A 462 -14.02 4.94 7.98
C GLN A 462 -12.75 4.06 8.11
N GLY A 463 -11.81 4.16 7.16
CA GLY A 463 -10.62 3.30 7.12
C GLY A 463 -10.89 1.87 6.62
N GLY A 464 -12.07 1.62 6.03
CA GLY A 464 -12.48 0.37 5.40
C GLY A 464 -13.90 -0.06 5.79
N VAL A 465 -14.87 0.12 4.87
CA VAL A 465 -16.24 -0.42 4.99
C VAL A 465 -16.46 -1.51 3.94
N VAL A 466 -17.12 -2.59 4.34
CA VAL A 466 -17.50 -3.70 3.46
C VAL A 466 -19.01 -3.91 3.52
N ARG A 467 -19.60 -4.02 2.33
CA ARG A 467 -21.00 -4.40 2.15
C ARG A 467 -21.05 -5.79 1.51
N SER A 468 -21.80 -6.71 2.10
CA SER A 468 -22.06 -8.02 1.53
C SER A 468 -23.56 -8.22 1.31
N ASP A 469 -23.94 -8.53 0.08
CA ASP A 469 -25.31 -8.84 -0.32
C ASP A 469 -25.49 -10.35 -0.47
N LEU A 470 -26.53 -10.90 0.14
CA LEU A 470 -26.89 -12.31 0.12
C LEU A 470 -28.34 -12.49 -0.34
N ARG A 471 -28.58 -13.28 -1.38
CA ARG A 471 -29.93 -13.68 -1.82
C ARG A 471 -30.12 -15.18 -1.70
N SER A 472 -31.32 -15.61 -1.31
CA SER A 472 -31.73 -17.01 -1.27
C SER A 472 -33.06 -17.16 -1.98
N SER A 473 -33.10 -17.96 -3.06
CA SER A 473 -34.30 -18.17 -3.86
C SER A 473 -34.50 -19.59 -4.31
N LYS A 474 -35.77 -20.00 -4.43
CA LYS A 474 -36.15 -21.30 -4.99
C LYS A 474 -35.98 -21.36 -6.52
N LYS A 475 -35.78 -20.22 -7.18
CA LYS A 475 -35.56 -20.11 -8.62
C LYS A 475 -34.20 -19.50 -8.93
N ALA A 476 -33.70 -19.75 -10.13
CA ALA A 476 -32.55 -19.02 -10.68
C ALA A 476 -32.91 -17.53 -10.83
N LEU A 477 -31.93 -16.64 -10.62
CA LEU A 477 -32.09 -15.19 -10.65
C LEU A 477 -30.97 -14.57 -11.50
N GLU A 478 -31.29 -13.51 -12.24
CA GLU A 478 -30.34 -12.72 -13.04
C GLU A 478 -30.37 -11.26 -12.56
N ALA A 479 -29.94 -11.02 -11.31
CA ALA A 479 -30.04 -9.72 -10.65
C ALA A 479 -28.67 -9.12 -10.28
N PRO A 480 -27.85 -8.69 -11.26
CA PRO A 480 -26.47 -8.27 -11.03
C PRO A 480 -26.38 -6.81 -10.55
N TYR A 481 -27.18 -6.46 -9.54
CA TYR A 481 -27.28 -5.13 -8.95
C TYR A 481 -27.49 -5.22 -7.44
N ASP A 482 -27.17 -4.14 -6.72
CA ASP A 482 -27.24 -4.05 -5.25
C ASP A 482 -28.64 -4.42 -4.73
N ILE A 483 -28.70 -5.04 -3.56
CA ILE A 483 -29.98 -5.22 -2.86
C ILE A 483 -30.50 -3.84 -2.41
N ASP A 484 -31.67 -3.45 -2.88
CA ASP A 484 -32.36 -2.20 -2.53
C ASP A 484 -33.64 -2.41 -1.71
N ASN A 485 -33.98 -3.67 -1.43
CA ASN A 485 -35.17 -4.06 -0.69
C ASN A 485 -34.94 -5.33 0.15
N ALA A 486 -33.99 -5.24 1.10
CA ALA A 486 -33.57 -6.32 2.00
C ALA A 486 -34.65 -6.63 3.06
N ASP A 487 -34.87 -7.92 3.32
CA ASP A 487 -35.72 -8.41 4.42
C ASP A 487 -35.02 -8.24 5.77
N THR A 488 -33.69 -8.37 5.81
CA THR A 488 -32.89 -8.15 7.02
C THR A 488 -31.58 -7.46 6.69
N ILE A 489 -31.26 -6.44 7.48
CA ILE A 489 -29.97 -5.74 7.43
C ILE A 489 -29.19 -6.00 8.73
N VAL A 490 -27.92 -6.35 8.61
CA VAL A 490 -27.00 -6.51 9.73
C VAL A 490 -25.96 -5.39 9.68
N VAL A 491 -25.75 -4.70 10.80
CA VAL A 491 -24.79 -3.62 10.96
C VAL A 491 -23.81 -4.03 12.05
N GLY A 492 -22.59 -4.39 11.64
CA GLY A 492 -21.51 -4.88 12.51
C GLY A 492 -20.87 -3.79 13.36
N ASP A 493 -20.99 -2.52 12.97
CA ASP A 493 -20.49 -1.37 13.74
C ASP A 493 -21.41 -0.15 13.61
N GLU A 494 -21.72 0.50 14.73
CA GLU A 494 -22.63 1.66 14.78
C GLU A 494 -22.12 2.90 14.03
N ASN A 495 -20.80 3.03 13.82
CA ASN A 495 -20.23 4.19 13.15
C ASN A 495 -20.64 4.26 11.69
N ILE A 496 -20.96 3.12 11.07
CA ILE A 496 -21.50 3.04 9.71
C ILE A 496 -22.79 3.86 9.59
N LEU A 497 -23.63 3.87 10.63
CA LEU A 497 -24.92 4.58 10.64
C LEU A 497 -24.78 6.11 10.58
N LYS A 498 -23.57 6.65 10.84
CA LYS A 498 -23.31 8.10 10.78
C LYS A 498 -23.00 8.57 9.36
N GLU A 499 -22.53 7.69 8.50
CA GLU A 499 -22.06 8.02 7.16
C GLU A 499 -22.91 7.41 6.04
N ILE A 500 -23.65 6.33 6.31
CA ILE A 500 -24.42 5.60 5.29
C ILE A 500 -25.86 5.42 5.78
N ASP A 501 -26.82 5.75 4.90
CA ASP A 501 -28.23 5.45 5.13
C ASP A 501 -28.55 4.02 4.70
N VAL A 502 -28.25 3.08 5.61
CA VAL A 502 -28.49 1.66 5.40
C VAL A 502 -29.99 1.32 5.28
N LEU A 503 -30.90 2.16 5.79
CA LEU A 503 -32.33 1.87 5.84
C LEU A 503 -33.04 2.12 4.52
N LYS A 504 -32.48 2.92 3.60
CA LYS A 504 -33.06 3.06 2.26
C LYS A 504 -33.12 1.74 1.50
N GLY A 505 -32.18 0.84 1.78
CA GLY A 505 -32.13 -0.51 1.23
C GLY A 505 -33.01 -1.53 1.96
N LEU A 506 -33.73 -1.14 3.01
CA LEU A 506 -34.59 -2.05 3.80
C LEU A 506 -36.03 -2.09 3.24
N ALA A 507 -36.59 -3.30 3.18
CA ALA A 507 -38.01 -3.50 2.91
C ALA A 507 -38.90 -2.96 4.04
N ASP A 508 -40.11 -2.51 3.69
CA ASP A 508 -41.06 -2.05 4.69
C ASP A 508 -41.46 -3.23 5.60
N GLY A 509 -41.39 -3.05 6.92
CA GLY A 509 -41.54 -4.11 7.92
C GLY A 509 -40.31 -5.00 8.13
N GLY A 510 -39.18 -4.68 7.49
CA GLY A 510 -37.94 -5.45 7.57
C GLY A 510 -37.28 -5.45 8.96
N LYS A 511 -36.28 -6.32 9.13
CA LYS A 511 -35.56 -6.48 10.40
C LYS A 511 -34.17 -5.86 10.33
N VAL A 512 -33.71 -5.25 11.40
CA VAL A 512 -32.37 -4.65 11.48
C VAL A 512 -31.67 -5.18 12.72
N ILE A 513 -30.46 -5.73 12.55
CA ILE A 513 -29.60 -6.19 13.64
C ILE A 513 -28.42 -5.22 13.73
N VAL A 514 -28.27 -4.54 14.86
CA VAL A 514 -27.14 -3.62 15.11
C VAL A 514 -26.28 -4.16 16.23
N LYS A 515 -24.98 -4.31 16.00
CA LYS A 515 -24.02 -4.63 17.07
C LYS A 515 -23.69 -3.36 17.84
N LEU A 516 -24.00 -3.34 19.14
CA LEU A 516 -23.68 -2.25 20.06
C LEU A 516 -22.99 -2.84 21.28
N SER A 517 -21.78 -2.40 21.59
CA SER A 517 -21.03 -2.91 22.76
C SER A 517 -21.27 -2.07 24.01
N ASN A 518 -21.44 -2.73 25.17
CA ASN A 518 -21.52 -2.13 26.50
C ASN A 518 -22.58 -1.03 26.61
N PHE A 519 -23.83 -1.34 26.25
CA PHE A 519 -24.93 -0.37 26.34
C PHE A 519 -25.93 -0.70 27.46
N LYS A 520 -26.58 0.35 27.98
CA LYS A 520 -27.81 0.24 28.78
C LYS A 520 -29.03 0.54 27.93
N ASP A 521 -30.19 -0.03 28.27
CA ASP A 521 -31.41 0.11 27.47
C ASP A 521 -31.82 1.58 27.24
N ASP A 522 -31.55 2.48 28.20
CA ASP A 522 -31.79 3.93 28.11
C ASP A 522 -30.73 4.72 27.31
N GLU A 523 -29.65 4.07 26.90
CA GLU A 523 -28.55 4.65 26.11
C GLU A 523 -28.64 4.29 24.62
N VAL A 524 -29.37 3.23 24.24
CA VAL A 524 -29.54 2.81 22.83
C VAL A 524 -30.08 3.95 21.98
N GLU A 525 -31.12 4.64 22.46
CA GLU A 525 -31.71 5.78 21.75
C GLU A 525 -30.71 6.93 21.51
N LYS A 526 -29.78 7.14 22.45
CA LYS A 526 -28.78 8.22 22.36
C LYS A 526 -27.63 7.88 21.42
N ARG A 527 -27.32 6.59 21.24
CA ARG A 527 -26.26 6.12 20.34
C ARG A 527 -26.69 6.06 18.89
N LEU A 528 -27.97 5.79 18.64
CA LEU A 528 -28.52 5.72 17.28
C LEU A 528 -28.79 7.12 16.70
N PRO A 529 -28.28 7.41 15.48
CA PRO A 529 -28.54 8.69 14.81
C PRO A 529 -30.03 9.00 14.65
N VAL A 530 -30.41 10.29 14.71
CA VAL A 530 -31.80 10.74 14.58
C VAL A 530 -32.42 10.29 13.25
N ALA A 531 -31.68 10.45 12.14
CA ALA A 531 -32.12 10.03 10.80
C ALA A 531 -32.43 8.52 10.75
N PHE A 532 -31.58 7.70 11.36
CA PHE A 532 -31.77 6.25 11.44
C PHE A 532 -33.01 5.88 12.27
N ARG A 533 -33.20 6.52 13.43
CA ARG A 533 -34.38 6.29 14.29
C ARG A 533 -35.69 6.66 13.58
N LYS A 534 -35.72 7.79 12.89
CA LYS A 534 -36.85 8.22 12.06
C LYS A 534 -37.13 7.19 10.95
N GLY A 535 -36.10 6.77 10.23
CA GLY A 535 -36.21 5.77 9.16
C GLY A 535 -36.75 4.42 9.64
N LEU A 536 -36.36 3.95 10.84
CA LEU A 536 -36.89 2.72 11.42
C LEU A 536 -38.41 2.80 11.62
N GLN A 537 -38.90 3.94 12.11
CA GLN A 537 -40.33 4.15 12.32
C GLN A 537 -41.09 4.26 10.98
N GLU A 538 -40.58 5.04 10.03
CA GLU A 538 -41.22 5.24 8.72
C GLU A 538 -41.35 3.92 7.96
N LYS A 539 -40.35 3.05 8.10
CA LYS A 539 -40.34 1.70 7.53
C LYS A 539 -41.10 0.67 8.35
N SER A 540 -41.63 1.01 9.53
CA SER A 540 -42.18 0.04 10.48
C SER A 540 -41.23 -1.14 10.76
N ALA A 541 -39.93 -0.86 10.82
CA ALA A 541 -38.86 -1.85 10.93
C ALA A 541 -38.73 -2.40 12.35
N GLN A 542 -38.28 -3.65 12.45
CA GLN A 542 -38.00 -4.31 13.73
C GLN A 542 -36.52 -4.18 14.09
N LEU A 543 -36.22 -3.56 15.23
CA LEU A 543 -34.84 -3.36 15.69
C LEU A 543 -34.43 -4.48 16.65
N PHE A 544 -33.31 -5.12 16.34
CA PHE A 544 -32.61 -6.06 17.20
C PHE A 544 -31.21 -5.52 17.49
N VAL A 545 -30.80 -5.57 18.75
CA VAL A 545 -29.49 -5.10 19.18
C VAL A 545 -28.72 -6.27 19.76
N LEU A 546 -27.48 -6.43 19.31
CA LEU A 546 -26.56 -7.47 19.74
C LEU A 546 -25.40 -6.86 20.54
N ASP A 547 -25.25 -7.24 21.80
CA ASP A 547 -24.13 -6.83 22.65
C ASP A 547 -23.34 -8.04 23.14
N SER A 548 -22.16 -8.24 22.54
CA SER A 548 -21.28 -9.36 22.87
C SER A 548 -20.72 -9.29 24.30
N THR A 549 -20.77 -8.14 24.98
CA THR A 549 -20.22 -7.97 26.34
C THR A 549 -21.00 -8.74 27.41
N TYR A 550 -22.28 -9.08 27.13
CA TYR A 550 -23.07 -9.95 28.02
C TYR A 550 -22.58 -11.40 28.03
N SER A 551 -21.68 -11.78 27.13
CA SER A 551 -20.99 -13.08 27.14
C SER A 551 -19.46 -12.88 27.02
N PRO A 552 -18.74 -12.63 28.13
CA PRO A 552 -17.30 -12.36 28.10
C PRO A 552 -16.45 -13.47 27.47
N ALA A 553 -16.93 -14.71 27.45
CA ALA A 553 -16.29 -15.83 26.76
C ALA A 553 -16.33 -15.66 25.23
N PHE A 554 -17.45 -15.17 24.69
CA PHE A 554 -17.65 -14.95 23.26
C PHE A 554 -17.11 -13.59 22.79
N GLU A 555 -16.86 -12.66 23.70
CA GLU A 555 -16.24 -11.37 23.37
C GLU A 555 -14.72 -11.47 23.18
N LYS A 556 -14.03 -12.25 24.03
CA LYS A 556 -12.55 -12.31 24.03
C LYS A 556 -11.97 -13.08 22.84
N ASP A 557 -12.71 -14.02 22.29
CA ASP A 557 -12.28 -14.83 21.16
C ASP A 557 -12.93 -14.31 19.86
N PRO A 558 -12.15 -13.82 18.88
CA PRO A 558 -12.66 -13.34 17.60
C PRO A 558 -13.54 -14.36 16.85
N LEU A 559 -13.21 -15.65 16.93
CA LEU A 559 -13.98 -16.72 16.30
C LEU A 559 -15.35 -16.87 16.98
N PHE A 560 -15.41 -16.79 18.30
CA PHE A 560 -16.67 -16.88 19.03
C PHE A 560 -17.54 -15.63 18.82
N SER A 561 -16.92 -14.45 18.73
CA SER A 561 -17.63 -13.21 18.39
C SER A 561 -18.26 -13.29 16.99
N LYS A 562 -17.52 -13.83 16.02
CA LYS A 562 -18.01 -14.14 14.67
C LYS A 562 -19.22 -15.08 14.72
N PHE A 563 -19.09 -16.22 15.43
CA PHE A 563 -20.18 -17.18 15.56
C PHE A 563 -21.43 -16.58 16.21
N LEU A 564 -21.27 -15.70 17.20
CA LEU A 564 -22.38 -15.03 17.87
C LEU A 564 -23.23 -14.20 16.88
N ILE A 565 -22.58 -13.47 15.96
CA ILE A 565 -23.26 -12.67 14.92
C ILE A 565 -23.97 -13.56 13.91
N GLU A 566 -23.33 -14.64 13.46
CA GLU A 566 -23.92 -15.61 12.54
C GLU A 566 -25.18 -16.25 13.13
N LEU A 567 -25.13 -16.66 14.39
CA LEU A 567 -26.28 -17.25 15.10
C LEU A 567 -27.40 -16.24 15.35
N ALA A 568 -27.05 -15.00 15.70
CA ALA A 568 -28.02 -13.92 15.87
C ALA A 568 -28.76 -13.63 14.55
N PHE A 569 -28.03 -13.57 13.44
CA PHE A 569 -28.61 -13.45 12.10
C PHE A 569 -29.56 -14.61 11.81
N LEU A 570 -29.12 -15.86 11.97
CA LEU A 570 -29.94 -17.04 11.68
C LEU A 570 -31.23 -17.05 12.50
N LYS A 571 -31.15 -16.72 13.80
CA LYS A 571 -32.32 -16.66 14.69
C LYS A 571 -33.36 -15.59 14.26
N VAL A 572 -32.90 -14.44 13.78
CA VAL A 572 -33.77 -13.30 13.42
C VAL A 572 -34.28 -13.42 11.98
N ALA A 573 -33.39 -13.66 11.03
CA ALA A 573 -33.68 -13.68 9.60
C ALA A 573 -34.34 -15.00 9.16
N LEU A 574 -33.93 -16.12 9.75
CA LEU A 574 -34.31 -17.48 9.34
C LEU A 574 -34.81 -18.32 10.54
N PRO A 575 -35.94 -17.96 11.18
CA PRO A 575 -36.41 -18.63 12.40
C PRO A 575 -36.77 -20.11 12.21
N ASP A 576 -37.03 -20.55 10.97
CA ASP A 576 -37.30 -21.96 10.63
C ASP A 576 -36.03 -22.83 10.59
N TYR A 577 -34.85 -22.21 10.66
CA TYR A 577 -33.55 -22.90 10.73
C TYR A 577 -33.28 -23.33 12.17
N THR A 578 -33.50 -24.62 12.47
CA THR A 578 -33.36 -25.11 13.85
C THR A 578 -31.90 -25.08 14.31
N PRO A 579 -31.62 -24.82 15.61
CA PRO A 579 -30.26 -24.77 16.12
C PRO A 579 -29.44 -26.04 15.89
N GLU A 580 -30.08 -27.22 15.78
CA GLU A 580 -29.40 -28.48 15.48
C GLU A 580 -28.89 -28.55 14.03
N LYS A 581 -29.60 -27.94 13.08
CA LYS A 581 -29.12 -27.82 11.68
C LYS A 581 -27.89 -26.93 11.59
N ILE A 582 -27.92 -25.83 12.36
CA ILE A 582 -26.83 -24.87 12.47
C ILE A 582 -25.58 -25.52 13.09
N ALA A 583 -25.75 -26.27 14.19
CA ALA A 583 -24.68 -26.99 14.88
C ALA A 583 -23.95 -28.01 13.99
N LYS A 584 -24.71 -28.76 13.20
CA LYS A 584 -24.19 -29.85 12.35
C LYS A 584 -23.28 -29.33 11.23
N HIS A 585 -23.36 -28.05 10.91
CA HIS A 585 -22.65 -27.44 9.78
C HIS A 585 -21.57 -26.44 10.22
N ILE A 586 -21.68 -25.90 11.44
CA ILE A 586 -20.77 -24.88 11.98
C ILE A 586 -19.76 -25.47 12.97
N LEU A 587 -20.00 -26.65 13.56
CA LEU A 587 -19.12 -27.26 14.56
C LEU A 587 -18.46 -28.56 14.02
N THR A 588 -17.18 -28.51 13.65
CA THR A 588 -16.31 -29.70 13.54
C THR A 588 -14.94 -29.45 14.18
N GLU A 589 -14.32 -30.53 14.66
CA GLU A 589 -13.38 -30.66 15.79
C GLU A 589 -12.24 -29.63 15.94
N GLY A 590 -11.99 -29.22 17.20
CA GLY A 590 -10.84 -28.37 17.56
C GLY A 590 -10.88 -27.67 18.94
N HIS A 591 -12.00 -27.74 19.67
CA HIS A 591 -12.39 -27.00 20.91
C HIS A 591 -13.24 -25.70 20.72
N PRO A 592 -14.33 -25.69 19.92
CA PRO A 592 -15.32 -24.60 19.98
C PRO A 592 -16.23 -24.72 21.24
N PRO A 593 -16.96 -23.66 21.65
CA PRO A 593 -18.01 -23.77 22.64
C PRO A 593 -19.06 -24.77 22.16
N THR A 594 -19.69 -25.46 23.11
CA THR A 594 -20.81 -26.35 22.79
C THR A 594 -21.95 -25.53 22.16
N LEU A 595 -22.76 -26.17 21.31
CA LEU A 595 -23.92 -25.52 20.71
C LEU A 595 -24.84 -24.88 21.77
N GLU A 596 -25.02 -25.55 22.91
CA GLU A 596 -25.83 -25.07 24.02
C GLU A 596 -25.28 -23.75 24.58
N GLU A 597 -23.97 -23.67 24.83
CA GLU A 597 -23.31 -22.43 25.28
C GLU A 597 -23.47 -21.28 24.27
N ALA A 598 -23.44 -21.58 22.97
CA ALA A 598 -23.61 -20.57 21.93
C ALA A 598 -25.07 -20.08 21.82
N ILE A 599 -26.05 -20.97 21.94
CA ILE A 599 -27.47 -20.61 21.98
C ILE A 599 -27.77 -19.76 23.22
N ASP A 600 -27.25 -20.16 24.37
CA ASP A 600 -27.40 -19.42 25.63
C ASP A 600 -26.76 -18.02 25.52
N ALA A 601 -25.57 -17.94 24.92
CA ALA A 601 -24.91 -16.66 24.65
C ALA A 601 -25.75 -15.75 23.75
N VAL A 602 -26.36 -16.27 22.66
CA VAL A 602 -27.29 -15.49 21.83
C VAL A 602 -28.52 -15.05 22.64
N GLY A 603 -29.05 -15.90 23.50
CA GLY A 603 -30.17 -15.56 24.39
C GLY A 603 -29.85 -14.41 25.36
N LEU A 604 -28.61 -14.30 25.80
CA LEU A 604 -28.13 -13.22 26.67
C LEU A 604 -27.79 -11.94 25.91
N CYS A 605 -27.19 -12.06 24.72
CA CYS A 605 -26.60 -10.95 23.99
C CYS A 605 -27.55 -10.28 22.98
N LEU A 606 -28.56 -10.98 22.46
CA LEU A 606 -29.49 -10.46 21.45
C LEU A 606 -30.82 -10.06 22.07
N ARG A 607 -31.23 -8.79 21.89
CA ARG A 607 -32.51 -8.27 22.36
C ARG A 607 -33.27 -7.56 21.25
N GLN A 608 -34.59 -7.71 21.25
CA GLN A 608 -35.49 -6.93 20.39
C GLN A 608 -35.92 -5.66 21.12
N PHE A 609 -35.89 -4.52 20.42
CA PHE A 609 -36.32 -3.23 20.94
C PHE A 609 -37.62 -2.78 20.26
N GLU A 610 -38.56 -2.25 21.05
CA GLU A 610 -39.75 -1.60 20.52
C GLU A 610 -39.35 -0.23 19.94
N VAL A 611 -39.73 0.03 18.70
CA VAL A 611 -39.51 1.32 18.02
C VAL A 611 -40.69 2.25 18.37
N PRO A 612 -40.49 3.28 19.23
CA PRO A 612 -41.58 4.13 19.66
C PRO A 612 -42.03 5.08 18.56
N ALA A 613 -43.33 5.45 18.55
CA ALA A 613 -43.85 6.44 17.61
C ALA A 613 -43.17 7.82 17.72
N THR A 614 -42.63 8.15 18.89
CA THR A 614 -41.90 9.41 19.13
C THR A 614 -40.61 9.52 18.33
N TRP A 615 -40.04 8.41 17.82
CA TRP A 615 -38.84 8.47 16.98
C TRP A 615 -39.09 9.08 15.59
N ALA A 616 -40.35 9.22 15.17
CA ALA A 616 -40.71 9.96 13.97
C ALA A 616 -40.77 11.49 14.19
N GLU A 617 -40.89 11.92 15.44
CA GLU A 617 -40.97 13.34 15.80
C GLU A 617 -39.56 13.90 15.91
N VAL A 618 -39.15 14.68 14.89
CA VAL A 618 -37.87 15.38 14.85
C VAL A 618 -38.03 16.85 15.21
N ASP A 619 -37.00 17.44 15.83
CA ASP A 619 -36.98 18.87 16.15
C ASP A 619 -37.15 19.73 14.90
N ALA A 620 -37.77 20.91 15.04
CA ALA A 620 -38.07 21.80 13.91
C ALA A 620 -36.81 22.29 13.15
N ASP A 621 -35.64 22.24 13.80
CA ASP A 621 -34.35 22.63 13.23
C ASP A 621 -33.56 21.42 12.66
N PHE A 622 -34.12 20.21 12.67
CA PHE A 622 -33.47 19.00 12.15
C PHE A 622 -33.41 19.04 10.62
N ALA A 623 -32.19 19.13 10.08
CA ALA A 623 -31.92 18.93 8.66
C ALA A 623 -31.53 17.47 8.41
N ASP A 624 -32.27 16.80 7.52
CA ASP A 624 -32.00 15.40 7.15
C ASP A 624 -30.63 15.31 6.45
N PRO A 625 -29.65 14.58 7.02
CA PRO A 625 -28.34 14.46 6.40
C PRO A 625 -28.48 13.69 5.06
N ASN A 626 -27.97 14.26 3.98
CA ASN A 626 -27.98 13.60 2.66
C ASN A 626 -26.89 12.51 2.60
N LEU A 627 -27.09 11.43 3.33
CA LEU A 627 -26.18 10.29 3.38
C LEU A 627 -26.32 9.41 2.12
N PRO A 628 -25.22 8.85 1.60
CA PRO A 628 -25.25 7.84 0.54
C PRO A 628 -26.02 6.58 0.98
N THR A 629 -26.68 5.94 0.02
CA THR A 629 -27.46 4.70 0.24
C THR A 629 -26.64 3.43 0.05
N THR A 630 -25.48 3.55 -0.60
CA THR A 630 -24.54 2.45 -0.85
C THR A 630 -23.11 2.98 -0.84
N ILE A 631 -22.13 2.08 -0.78
CA ILE A 631 -20.70 2.41 -0.85
C ILE A 631 -20.17 2.34 -2.27
N GLN A 632 -19.05 3.02 -2.52
CA GLN A 632 -18.37 2.96 -3.81
C GLN A 632 -17.32 1.86 -3.80
N SER A 633 -17.41 0.93 -4.76
CA SER A 633 -16.39 -0.10 -4.92
C SER A 633 -15.08 0.53 -5.36
N ASN A 634 -14.07 0.60 -4.48
CA ASN A 634 -12.74 1.13 -4.82
C ASN A 634 -11.62 0.09 -4.65
N SER A 635 -11.96 -1.09 -4.14
CA SER A 635 -11.07 -2.23 -3.99
C SER A 635 -11.88 -3.54 -4.10
N PHE A 636 -11.19 -4.66 -4.27
CA PHE A 636 -11.75 -6.01 -4.09
C PHE A 636 -11.26 -6.70 -2.81
N VAL A 637 -10.35 -6.06 -2.09
CA VAL A 637 -9.75 -6.53 -0.85
C VAL A 637 -9.79 -5.43 0.21
N VAL A 638 -9.79 -5.85 1.48
CA VAL A 638 -9.66 -4.95 2.62
C VAL A 638 -8.35 -4.17 2.57
N HIS A 639 -8.33 -3.01 3.23
CA HIS A 639 -7.12 -2.20 3.33
C HIS A 639 -6.04 -2.97 4.11
N ASN A 640 -4.90 -3.25 3.47
CA ASN A 640 -3.78 -3.85 4.17
C ASN A 640 -3.13 -2.80 5.08
N LYS A 641 -3.34 -2.94 6.40
CA LYS A 641 -2.77 -2.07 7.44
C LYS A 641 -1.36 -2.48 7.84
N GLU A 642 -0.83 -3.57 7.29
CA GLU A 642 0.55 -3.97 7.48
C GLU A 642 1.46 -3.05 6.66
N GLU A 643 2.27 -2.23 7.33
CA GLU A 643 3.49 -1.72 6.72
C GLU A 643 4.32 -2.95 6.32
N ILE A 644 4.50 -3.16 5.02
CA ILE A 644 5.33 -4.25 4.51
C ILE A 644 6.72 -4.06 5.11
N GLU A 645 7.08 -4.89 6.09
CA GLU A 645 8.44 -4.96 6.57
C GLU A 645 9.31 -5.36 5.37
N GLU A 646 10.13 -4.42 4.88
CA GLU A 646 11.12 -4.73 3.86
C GLU A 646 12.05 -5.82 4.39
N THR A 647 11.84 -7.04 3.90
CA THR A 647 12.67 -8.18 4.27
C THR A 647 14.02 -8.03 3.58
N PHE A 648 15.08 -7.85 4.37
CA PHE A 648 16.45 -7.84 3.87
C PHE A 648 16.75 -9.19 3.21
N GLU A 649 16.77 -9.25 1.89
CA GLU A 649 17.07 -10.48 1.16
C GLU A 649 18.58 -10.69 0.97
N LEU A 650 19.00 -11.94 1.08
CA LEU A 650 20.35 -12.39 0.79
C LEU A 650 20.43 -12.52 -0.74
N ARG A 651 20.98 -11.51 -1.41
CA ARG A 651 21.08 -11.51 -2.88
C ARG A 651 22.42 -12.07 -3.32
N ASP A 652 22.37 -13.05 -4.21
CA ASP A 652 23.57 -13.59 -4.84
C ASP A 652 24.22 -12.57 -5.78
N TRP A 653 25.49 -12.79 -6.13
CA TRP A 653 26.19 -11.91 -7.07
C TRP A 653 25.50 -11.88 -8.44
N GLN A 654 24.77 -12.95 -8.81
CA GLN A 654 24.00 -13.03 -10.04
C GLN A 654 22.83 -12.04 -10.05
N ALA A 655 22.12 -11.83 -8.94
CA ALA A 655 21.04 -10.86 -8.82
C ALA A 655 21.56 -9.43 -8.91
N ALA A 656 22.69 -9.13 -8.25
CA ALA A 656 23.38 -7.86 -8.40
C ALA A 656 23.86 -7.65 -9.84
N ALA A 657 24.45 -8.67 -10.46
CA ALA A 657 24.88 -8.63 -11.86
C ALA A 657 23.70 -8.44 -12.82
N LYS A 658 22.55 -9.08 -12.59
CA LYS A 658 21.31 -8.88 -13.36
C LYS A 658 20.83 -7.44 -13.27
N SER A 659 20.81 -6.85 -12.07
CA SER A 659 20.41 -5.44 -11.91
C SER A 659 21.36 -4.48 -12.63
N LEU A 660 22.66 -4.78 -12.68
CA LEU A 660 23.66 -3.98 -13.37
C LEU A 660 23.67 -4.19 -14.89
N ALA A 661 23.35 -5.41 -15.34
CA ALA A 661 23.29 -5.78 -16.76
C ALA A 661 22.00 -5.33 -17.44
N PHE A 662 20.87 -5.32 -16.71
CA PHE A 662 19.54 -4.98 -17.22
C PHE A 662 18.96 -3.76 -16.48
N LYS A 663 19.65 -2.62 -16.63
CA LYS A 663 19.37 -1.41 -15.84
C LYS A 663 17.95 -0.90 -16.01
N GLU A 664 17.39 -1.02 -17.21
CA GLU A 664 16.05 -0.58 -17.56
C GLU A 664 14.97 -1.44 -16.89
N ALA A 665 15.21 -2.76 -16.78
CA ALA A 665 14.27 -3.71 -16.18
C ALA A 665 14.21 -3.61 -14.65
N TYR A 666 15.33 -3.23 -14.02
CA TYR A 666 15.44 -3.11 -12.56
C TYR A 666 15.47 -1.65 -12.08
N GLY A 667 15.26 -0.67 -12.96
CA GLY A 667 15.33 0.74 -12.61
C GLY A 667 16.71 1.19 -12.10
N THR A 668 17.78 0.43 -12.39
CA THR A 668 19.13 0.66 -11.89
C THR A 668 19.73 1.91 -12.54
N LYS A 669 19.82 3.00 -11.79
CA LYS A 669 20.43 4.25 -12.27
C LYS A 669 21.88 4.35 -11.79
N ASN A 670 22.80 4.67 -12.70
CA ASN A 670 24.17 5.02 -12.34
C ASN A 670 24.25 6.50 -11.96
N VAL A 671 23.82 6.85 -10.74
CA VAL A 671 23.91 8.22 -10.22
C VAL A 671 24.76 8.23 -8.95
N LEU A 672 25.63 9.23 -8.81
CA LEU A 672 26.45 9.42 -7.62
C LEU A 672 25.56 9.95 -6.48
N ARG A 673 24.95 9.02 -5.73
CA ARG A 673 24.11 9.24 -4.53
C ARG A 673 23.25 10.52 -4.56
N PRO A 674 22.26 10.62 -5.46
CA PRO A 674 21.40 11.80 -5.57
C PRO A 674 20.40 11.95 -4.41
N GLU A 675 20.27 10.93 -3.55
CA GLU A 675 19.16 10.79 -2.59
C GLU A 675 19.58 10.93 -1.12
N LEU A 676 20.83 11.30 -0.82
CA LEU A 676 21.22 11.58 0.55
C LEU A 676 20.64 12.94 0.99
N ALA A 677 19.85 12.96 2.05
CA ALA A 677 19.39 14.20 2.71
C ALA A 677 20.57 15.12 3.13
N VAL A 678 21.76 14.54 3.31
CA VAL A 678 23.02 15.24 3.62
C VAL A 678 24.04 14.97 2.51
N LYS A 679 24.49 16.04 1.82
CA LYS A 679 25.54 15.95 0.81
C LYS A 679 26.86 15.51 1.45
N THR A 680 27.35 14.34 1.07
CA THR A 680 28.66 13.81 1.49
C THR A 680 29.73 14.11 0.45
N SER A 681 30.98 14.16 0.89
CA SER A 681 32.13 14.42 0.02
C SER A 681 33.34 13.64 0.52
N THR A 682 34.16 13.17 -0.41
CA THR A 682 35.44 12.52 -0.07
C THR A 682 36.54 13.57 -0.05
N ILE A 683 37.20 13.71 1.10
CA ILE A 683 38.31 14.62 1.34
C ILE A 683 39.58 13.83 1.68
N THR A 684 40.76 14.42 1.50
CA THR A 684 42.05 13.70 1.64
C THR A 684 42.86 14.28 2.78
N VAL A 685 43.42 13.46 3.67
CA VAL A 685 44.28 13.92 4.76
C VAL A 685 45.53 14.59 4.18
N LYS A 686 45.72 15.87 4.49
CA LYS A 686 46.85 16.68 4.07
C LYS A 686 47.90 16.80 5.18
N GLU A 687 47.48 16.93 6.43
CA GLU A 687 48.35 16.97 7.60
C GLU A 687 47.66 16.25 8.77
N ASN A 688 48.41 15.49 9.55
CA ASN A 688 47.96 14.93 10.83
C ASN A 688 49.11 15.08 11.84
N ARG A 689 49.00 16.08 12.73
CA ARG A 689 50.08 16.52 13.61
C ARG A 689 49.62 16.64 15.05
N ARG A 690 50.31 15.95 15.95
CA ARG A 690 50.11 16.10 17.39
C ARG A 690 50.51 17.52 17.86
N LEU A 691 49.64 18.15 18.65
CA LEU A 691 49.83 19.48 19.24
C LEU A 691 50.39 19.43 20.67
N THR A 692 50.27 18.28 21.35
CA THR A 692 50.85 18.06 22.69
C THR A 692 52.20 17.35 22.63
N PRO A 693 53.06 17.48 23.65
CA PRO A 693 54.30 16.71 23.75
C PRO A 693 54.06 15.20 23.72
N GLN A 694 55.01 14.42 23.17
CA GLN A 694 54.86 12.96 23.04
C GLN A 694 54.76 12.24 24.38
N ASP A 695 55.43 12.76 25.41
CA ASP A 695 55.45 12.28 26.79
C ASP A 695 54.23 12.70 27.60
N TYR A 696 53.33 13.51 27.04
CA TYR A 696 52.08 13.88 27.69
C TYR A 696 51.00 12.81 27.52
N ASP A 697 50.19 12.59 28.55
CA ASP A 697 49.15 11.56 28.59
C ASP A 697 48.03 11.82 27.57
N ARG A 698 47.69 13.09 27.32
CA ARG A 698 46.63 13.45 26.36
C ARG A 698 47.19 13.74 24.97
N ASN A 699 46.71 13.00 23.98
CA ASN A 699 46.97 13.29 22.58
C ASN A 699 45.91 14.27 22.03
N ILE A 700 46.28 15.55 21.91
CA ILE A 700 45.51 16.54 21.15
C ILE A 700 46.24 16.77 19.83
N PHE A 701 45.54 16.70 18.71
CA PHE A 701 46.13 16.79 17.38
C PHE A 701 45.34 17.70 16.45
N HIS A 702 46.08 18.29 15.51
CA HIS A 702 45.58 19.01 14.36
C HIS A 702 45.49 18.03 13.19
N ILE A 703 44.36 18.03 12.49
CA ILE A 703 44.22 17.30 11.24
C ILE A 703 43.67 18.25 10.18
N GLU A 704 44.33 18.33 9.04
CA GLU A 704 43.92 19.11 7.88
C GLU A 704 43.60 18.17 6.72
N PHE A 705 42.51 18.47 6.03
CA PHE A 705 42.08 17.77 4.83
C PHE A 705 42.14 18.68 3.62
N ASP A 706 42.70 18.19 2.53
CA ASP A 706 42.58 18.76 1.19
C ASP A 706 41.20 18.43 0.62
N LEU A 707 40.52 19.48 0.15
CA LEU A 707 39.20 19.40 -0.45
C LEU A 707 39.26 18.99 -1.92
N GLY A 708 40.38 19.19 -2.63
CA GLY A 708 40.53 18.88 -4.05
C GLY A 708 39.31 19.29 -4.89
N ASP A 709 38.82 18.36 -5.71
CA ASP A 709 37.63 18.56 -6.56
C ASP A 709 36.32 18.13 -5.89
N SER A 710 36.32 17.94 -4.56
CA SER A 710 35.16 17.41 -3.82
C SER A 710 33.93 18.33 -3.84
N GLY A 711 34.13 19.64 -4.09
CA GLY A 711 33.07 20.63 -4.05
C GLY A 711 32.46 20.86 -2.67
N LEU A 712 33.13 20.44 -1.59
CA LEU A 712 32.71 20.67 -0.21
C LEU A 712 32.88 22.15 0.14
N THR A 713 31.79 22.79 0.55
CA THR A 713 31.76 24.18 1.02
C THR A 713 31.22 24.24 2.44
N TYR A 714 31.84 25.05 3.29
CA TYR A 714 31.41 25.26 4.67
C TYR A 714 31.50 26.73 5.07
N LYS A 715 30.62 27.13 5.98
CA LYS A 715 30.59 28.48 6.57
C LYS A 715 31.32 28.50 7.90
N ILE A 716 31.68 29.71 8.32
CA ILE A 716 32.33 29.93 9.61
C ILE A 716 31.46 29.42 10.76
N GLY A 717 32.08 28.57 11.58
CA GLY A 717 31.51 27.97 12.79
C GLY A 717 30.62 26.74 12.56
N GLU A 718 30.51 26.26 11.33
CA GLU A 718 29.90 24.95 11.05
C GLU A 718 30.78 23.79 11.54
N ALA A 719 30.17 22.60 11.62
CA ALA A 719 30.84 21.38 12.03
C ALA A 719 31.05 20.43 10.84
N LEU A 720 32.17 19.71 10.85
CA LEU A 720 32.47 18.64 9.90
C LEU A 720 32.02 17.31 10.51
N GLY A 721 31.05 16.66 9.87
CA GLY A 721 30.60 15.31 10.18
C GLY A 721 31.54 14.28 9.56
N ILE A 722 32.29 13.57 10.39
CA ILE A 722 33.19 12.50 9.98
C ILE A 722 32.46 11.17 10.03
N HIS A 723 32.44 10.47 8.89
CA HIS A 723 31.91 9.12 8.78
C HIS A 723 33.02 8.12 9.09
N ALA A 724 33.32 7.94 10.37
CA ALA A 724 34.34 7.00 10.82
C ALA A 724 33.96 5.56 10.46
N GLU A 725 35.00 4.73 10.34
CA GLU A 725 34.95 3.30 10.02
C GLU A 725 35.40 2.49 11.24
N ASN A 726 34.84 1.28 11.39
CA ASN A 726 35.27 0.34 12.42
C ASN A 726 36.70 -0.15 12.15
N ASP A 727 37.41 -0.48 13.22
CA ASP A 727 38.78 -0.98 13.14
C ASP A 727 38.77 -2.34 12.41
N GLU A 728 39.51 -2.42 11.30
CA GLU A 728 39.48 -3.59 10.41
C GLU A 728 39.94 -4.87 11.12
N GLU A 729 40.86 -4.77 12.08
CA GLU A 729 41.34 -5.92 12.85
C GLU A 729 40.25 -6.43 13.81
N GLU A 730 39.55 -5.52 14.51
CA GLU A 730 38.44 -5.86 15.41
C GLU A 730 37.24 -6.44 14.63
N VAL A 731 36.95 -5.91 13.43
CA VAL A 731 35.92 -6.48 12.55
C VAL A 731 36.31 -7.87 12.04
N SER A 732 37.56 -8.07 11.65
CA SER A 732 38.04 -9.37 11.18
C SER A 732 37.95 -10.44 12.27
N GLN A 733 38.30 -10.09 13.51
CA GLN A 733 38.14 -10.96 14.68
C GLN A 733 36.66 -11.32 14.93
N PHE A 734 35.76 -10.33 14.80
CA PHE A 734 34.32 -10.59 14.94
C PHE A 734 33.78 -11.50 13.83
N ILE A 735 34.18 -11.30 12.56
CA ILE A 735 33.79 -12.15 11.43
C ILE A 735 34.20 -13.61 11.69
N GLU A 736 35.42 -13.83 12.18
CA GLU A 736 35.93 -15.16 12.53
C GLU A 736 35.13 -15.78 13.69
N PHE A 737 34.92 -15.03 14.78
CA PHE A 737 34.13 -15.48 15.93
C PHE A 737 32.68 -15.84 15.54
N TYR A 738 32.04 -15.00 14.72
CA TYR A 738 30.65 -15.15 14.32
C TYR A 738 30.46 -16.15 13.18
N GLY A 739 31.53 -16.55 12.49
CA GLY A 739 31.52 -17.57 11.43
C GLY A 739 30.97 -17.06 10.11
N LEU A 740 31.24 -15.80 9.77
CA LEU A 740 30.71 -15.15 8.58
C LEU A 740 31.68 -15.22 7.40
N ASN A 741 31.15 -15.20 6.17
CA ASN A 741 31.96 -15.04 4.97
C ASN A 741 32.16 -13.55 4.65
N PRO A 742 33.39 -13.01 4.71
CA PRO A 742 33.63 -11.57 4.49
C PRO A 742 33.26 -11.07 3.09
N ALA A 743 33.22 -11.96 2.08
CA ALA A 743 32.92 -11.63 0.69
C ALA A 743 31.44 -11.82 0.31
N GLU A 744 30.62 -12.35 1.20
CA GLU A 744 29.20 -12.57 0.94
C GLU A 744 28.46 -11.24 0.81
N LEU A 745 27.53 -11.16 -0.15
CA LEU A 745 26.76 -9.95 -0.43
C LEU A 745 25.49 -9.90 0.42
N VAL A 746 25.26 -8.74 1.02
CA VAL A 746 24.15 -8.48 1.93
C VAL A 746 23.54 -7.11 1.64
N GLN A 747 22.24 -6.98 1.88
CA GLN A 747 21.58 -5.67 1.89
C GLN A 747 21.62 -5.11 3.32
N VAL A 748 22.05 -3.87 3.47
CA VAL A 748 22.13 -3.17 4.75
C VAL A 748 21.43 -1.82 4.66
N PRO A 749 20.82 -1.32 5.75
CA PRO A 749 20.27 0.03 5.76
C PRO A 749 21.35 1.07 5.43
N ALA A 750 20.98 2.11 4.68
CA ALA A 750 21.86 3.23 4.44
C ALA A 750 22.09 4.01 5.75
N ARG A 751 23.27 4.62 5.91
CA ARG A 751 23.65 5.31 7.17
C ARG A 751 22.79 6.53 7.49
N GLU A 752 22.23 7.17 6.46
CA GLU A 752 21.46 8.42 6.58
C GLU A 752 19.94 8.19 6.50
N ASP A 753 19.51 7.09 5.89
CA ASP A 753 18.11 6.71 5.76
C ASP A 753 17.97 5.20 5.91
N SER A 754 17.35 4.76 7.01
CA SER A 754 17.17 3.34 7.29
C SER A 754 16.14 2.68 6.38
N THR A 755 15.35 3.45 5.62
CA THR A 755 14.39 2.93 4.63
C THR A 755 15.04 2.58 3.29
N LEU A 756 16.28 3.03 3.05
CA LEU A 756 17.01 2.73 1.83
C LEU A 756 18.01 1.62 2.06
N LEU A 757 18.05 0.64 1.17
CA LEU A 757 18.95 -0.52 1.25
C LEU A 757 20.17 -0.37 0.33
N GLU A 758 21.37 -0.58 0.87
CA GLU A 758 22.62 -0.66 0.13
C GLU A 758 23.12 -2.11 0.07
N THR A 759 23.51 -2.59 -1.12
CA THR A 759 24.18 -3.90 -1.26
C THR A 759 25.69 -3.76 -1.00
N ARG A 760 26.21 -4.53 -0.05
CA ARG A 760 27.63 -4.52 0.38
C ARG A 760 28.12 -5.93 0.63
N THR A 761 29.43 -6.12 0.72
CA THR A 761 29.94 -7.35 1.33
C THR A 761 29.76 -7.31 2.85
N VAL A 762 29.70 -8.45 3.52
CA VAL A 762 29.67 -8.54 5.00
C VAL A 762 30.80 -7.73 5.63
N PHE A 763 32.03 -7.84 5.09
CA PHE A 763 33.16 -7.05 5.56
C PHE A 763 32.92 -5.54 5.43
N GLN A 764 32.47 -5.07 4.26
CA GLN A 764 32.17 -3.65 4.04
C GLN A 764 31.04 -3.16 4.94
N ALA A 765 29.99 -3.96 5.11
CA ALA A 765 28.87 -3.64 5.98
C ALA A 765 29.31 -3.41 7.44
N LEU A 766 30.13 -4.34 7.97
CA LEU A 766 30.65 -4.25 9.34
C LEU A 766 31.67 -3.13 9.51
N VAL A 767 32.48 -2.81 8.49
CA VAL A 767 33.46 -1.71 8.57
C VAL A 767 32.78 -0.34 8.43
N GLN A 768 31.83 -0.19 7.50
CA GLN A 768 31.36 1.12 7.03
C GLN A 768 29.94 1.48 7.43
N ASN A 769 29.04 0.50 7.65
CA ASN A 769 27.61 0.73 7.77
C ASN A 769 27.05 0.47 9.18
N VAL A 770 27.52 -0.56 9.88
CA VAL A 770 26.91 -1.07 11.13
C VAL A 770 27.73 -0.66 12.36
N ASP A 771 27.07 -0.16 13.42
CA ASP A 771 27.73 0.24 14.68
C ASP A 771 28.03 -0.96 15.61
N ILE A 772 28.65 -2.02 15.08
CA ILE A 772 28.86 -3.29 15.81
C ILE A 772 29.80 -3.15 17.02
N LEU A 773 30.73 -2.19 16.97
CA LEU A 773 31.63 -1.85 18.08
C LEU A 773 31.06 -0.71 18.96
N GLY A 774 29.80 -0.35 18.75
CA GLY A 774 29.08 0.70 19.46
C GLY A 774 28.43 0.22 20.74
N LYS A 775 27.63 1.10 21.35
CA LYS A 775 26.95 0.86 22.64
C LYS A 775 25.57 0.22 22.43
N PRO A 776 25.29 -0.97 22.98
CA PRO A 776 23.98 -1.62 22.83
C PRO A 776 22.88 -0.90 23.61
N PRO A 777 21.78 -0.47 22.96
CA PRO A 777 20.61 0.06 23.66
C PRO A 777 19.77 -1.06 24.28
N LYS A 778 18.87 -0.71 25.21
CA LYS A 778 17.93 -1.66 25.84
C LYS A 778 17.21 -2.58 24.84
N ARG A 779 16.69 -2.00 23.75
CA ARG A 779 15.99 -2.73 22.66
C ARG A 779 16.80 -3.86 22.03
N PHE A 780 18.13 -3.74 22.04
CA PHE A 780 18.99 -4.79 21.49
C PHE A 780 18.95 -6.05 22.37
N TYR A 781 18.94 -5.89 23.70
CA TYR A 781 18.85 -7.02 24.64
C TYR A 781 17.49 -7.72 24.55
N GLU A 782 16.41 -6.95 24.36
CA GLU A 782 15.05 -7.46 24.12
C GLU A 782 15.03 -8.34 22.87
N ALA A 783 15.46 -7.80 21.73
CA ALA A 783 15.45 -8.53 20.47
C ALA A 783 16.42 -9.72 20.46
N LEU A 784 17.59 -9.60 21.11
CA LEU A 784 18.58 -10.67 21.18
C LEU A 784 18.06 -11.88 21.98
N ALA A 785 17.20 -11.68 22.99
CA ALA A 785 16.64 -12.74 23.81
C ALA A 785 15.83 -13.77 22.99
N GLU A 786 15.18 -13.33 21.91
CA GLU A 786 14.38 -14.21 21.03
C GLU A 786 15.23 -15.24 20.29
N PHE A 787 16.51 -14.95 20.08
CA PHE A 787 17.45 -15.83 19.39
C PHE A 787 18.24 -16.75 20.33
N ALA A 788 18.03 -16.65 21.65
CA ALA A 788 18.75 -17.45 22.64
C ALA A 788 18.20 -18.88 22.71
N THR A 789 19.04 -19.87 22.37
CA THR A 789 18.67 -21.29 22.48
C THR A 789 18.87 -21.87 23.89
N ASP A 790 19.72 -21.24 24.72
CA ASP A 790 19.90 -21.63 26.12
C ASP A 790 18.92 -20.86 27.02
N GLU A 791 18.09 -21.60 27.75
CA GLU A 791 17.02 -21.03 28.59
C GLU A 791 17.58 -20.13 29.71
N THR A 792 18.80 -20.40 30.21
CA THR A 792 19.40 -19.58 31.26
C THR A 792 19.97 -18.26 30.72
N GLU A 793 20.52 -18.26 29.51
CA GLU A 793 20.93 -17.06 28.80
C GLU A 793 19.72 -16.21 28.39
N LYS A 794 18.65 -16.84 27.90
CA LYS A 794 17.39 -16.18 27.57
C LYS A 794 16.79 -15.44 28.75
N GLN A 795 16.62 -16.10 29.89
CA GLN A 795 16.07 -15.48 31.10
C GLN A 795 16.95 -14.33 31.61
N LYS A 796 18.29 -14.41 31.45
CA LYS A 796 19.19 -13.30 31.79
C LYS A 796 19.03 -12.11 30.85
N LEU A 797 18.90 -12.34 29.55
CA LEU A 797 18.66 -11.28 28.56
C LEU A 797 17.31 -10.59 28.81
N GLU A 798 16.25 -11.36 29.06
CA GLU A 798 14.92 -10.83 29.43
C GLU A 798 14.96 -10.07 30.75
N ALA A 799 15.69 -10.56 31.76
CA ALA A 799 15.85 -9.86 33.03
C ALA A 799 16.60 -8.52 32.87
N LEU A 800 17.66 -8.49 32.06
CA LEU A 800 18.39 -7.25 31.71
C LEU A 800 17.49 -6.27 30.96
N ALA A 801 16.64 -6.76 30.06
CA ALA A 801 15.64 -5.99 29.33
C ALA A 801 14.45 -5.51 30.19
N SER A 802 14.25 -6.04 31.39
CA SER A 802 13.16 -5.65 32.27
C SER A 802 13.44 -4.33 33.02
N PRO A 803 12.43 -3.66 33.60
CA PRO A 803 12.64 -2.50 34.48
C PRO A 803 13.56 -2.81 35.67
N THR A 804 13.61 -4.07 36.13
CA THR A 804 14.48 -4.49 37.24
C THR A 804 15.96 -4.59 36.85
N GLY A 805 16.26 -4.71 35.55
CA GLY A 805 17.60 -4.75 34.99
C GLY A 805 18.21 -3.38 34.64
N ALA A 806 17.47 -2.28 34.84
CA ALA A 806 17.88 -0.94 34.42
C ALA A 806 19.22 -0.47 35.04
N GLU A 807 19.46 -0.76 36.32
CA GLU A 807 20.73 -0.44 36.99
C GLU A 807 21.90 -1.26 36.43
N ASP A 808 21.67 -2.53 36.08
CA ASP A 808 22.70 -3.39 35.47
C ASP A 808 23.02 -2.94 34.04
N LEU A 809 22.01 -2.62 33.24
CA LEU A 809 22.19 -2.02 31.91
C LEU A 809 22.97 -0.69 31.97
N LYS A 810 22.67 0.15 32.98
CA LYS A 810 23.39 1.41 33.18
C LYS A 810 24.85 1.15 33.55
N ARG A 811 25.12 0.20 34.46
CA ARG A 811 26.49 -0.23 34.79
C ARG A 811 27.22 -0.74 33.55
N ARG A 812 26.59 -1.59 32.74
CA ARG A 812 27.18 -2.15 31.52
C ARG A 812 27.51 -1.08 30.47
N THR A 813 26.69 -0.04 30.40
CA THR A 813 26.85 1.06 29.44
C THR A 813 27.88 2.11 29.90
N GLU A 814 27.82 2.53 31.16
CA GLU A 814 28.60 3.65 31.69
C GLU A 814 29.91 3.23 32.37
N VAL A 815 29.94 2.04 32.98
CA VAL A 815 31.10 1.53 33.74
C VAL A 815 31.85 0.48 32.94
N ASP A 816 31.15 -0.59 32.50
CA ASP A 816 31.81 -1.68 31.77
C ASP A 816 32.12 -1.31 30.32
N THR A 817 31.39 -0.31 29.77
CA THR A 817 31.51 0.14 28.38
C THR A 817 31.39 -1.00 27.36
N ALA A 818 30.43 -1.90 27.62
CA ALA A 818 30.16 -3.07 26.79
C ALA A 818 29.70 -2.66 25.38
N THR A 819 30.18 -3.40 24.38
CA THR A 819 29.79 -3.26 22.98
C THR A 819 28.88 -4.38 22.52
N TYR A 820 28.29 -4.27 21.32
CA TYR A 820 27.48 -5.36 20.79
C TYR A 820 28.28 -6.66 20.68
N VAL A 821 29.55 -6.58 20.26
CA VAL A 821 30.47 -7.73 20.26
C VAL A 821 30.65 -8.33 21.66
N ASP A 822 30.87 -7.50 22.68
CA ASP A 822 31.04 -8.00 24.06
C ASP A 822 29.79 -8.77 24.55
N ILE A 823 28.59 -8.34 24.14
CA ILE A 823 27.33 -9.00 24.51
C ILE A 823 27.15 -10.31 23.73
N LEU A 824 27.45 -10.33 22.44
CA LEU A 824 27.40 -11.54 21.61
C LEU A 824 28.44 -12.59 22.03
N GLU A 825 29.58 -12.16 22.57
CA GLU A 825 30.59 -13.04 23.17
C GLU A 825 30.15 -13.61 24.54
N GLU A 826 29.37 -12.84 25.31
CA GLU A 826 28.81 -13.25 26.61
C GLU A 826 27.65 -14.23 26.45
N PHE A 827 26.72 -13.97 25.53
CA PHE A 827 25.49 -14.76 25.30
C PHE A 827 25.60 -15.57 23.99
N LYS A 828 26.42 -16.62 24.01
CA LYS A 828 26.78 -17.39 22.81
C LYS A 828 25.63 -18.20 22.22
N SER A 829 24.60 -18.49 23.01
CA SER A 829 23.40 -19.18 22.54
C SER A 829 22.46 -18.26 21.76
N ALA A 830 22.56 -16.94 21.96
CA ALA A 830 21.79 -15.93 21.26
C ALA A 830 22.49 -15.52 19.97
N ARG A 831 22.29 -16.32 18.91
CA ARG A 831 23.07 -16.22 17.66
C ARG A 831 22.15 -16.00 16.44
N PRO A 832 21.62 -14.78 16.24
CA PRO A 832 20.85 -14.45 15.04
C PRO A 832 21.64 -14.70 13.75
N SER A 833 20.95 -14.81 12.60
CA SER A 833 21.63 -14.73 11.30
C SER A 833 22.23 -13.33 11.12
N PHE A 834 23.19 -13.16 10.22
CA PHE A 834 23.75 -11.82 9.98
C PHE A 834 22.69 -10.81 9.54
N GLN A 835 21.67 -11.26 8.79
CA GLN A 835 20.54 -10.42 8.36
C GLN A 835 19.69 -9.95 9.54
N GLU A 836 19.39 -10.84 10.48
CA GLU A 836 18.67 -10.46 11.69
C GLU A 836 19.53 -9.56 12.60
N LEU A 837 20.83 -9.82 12.65
CA LEU A 837 21.76 -9.03 13.45
C LEU A 837 21.82 -7.56 12.98
N ILE A 838 21.89 -7.30 11.67
CA ILE A 838 21.93 -5.93 11.14
C ILE A 838 20.60 -5.17 11.30
N LYS A 839 19.48 -5.85 11.57
CA LYS A 839 18.20 -5.21 11.94
C LYS A 839 18.22 -4.67 13.36
N ILE A 840 18.80 -5.45 14.28
CA ILE A 840 18.79 -5.12 15.71
C ILE A 840 19.98 -4.24 16.14
N VAL A 841 21.05 -4.18 15.33
CA VAL A 841 22.19 -3.27 15.50
C VAL A 841 21.98 -2.00 14.69
N SER A 842 22.21 -0.83 15.31
CA SER A 842 21.95 0.45 14.63
C SER A 842 23.02 0.80 13.59
N PRO A 843 22.68 1.54 12.52
CA PRO A 843 23.68 2.06 11.59
C PRO A 843 24.69 3.00 12.26
N ALA A 844 25.93 2.98 11.78
CA ALA A 844 27.04 3.79 12.27
C ALA A 844 26.79 5.29 12.00
N LYS A 845 26.61 6.07 13.06
CA LYS A 845 26.38 7.52 12.97
C LYS A 845 27.68 8.28 12.69
N ARG A 846 27.59 9.38 11.94
CA ARG A 846 28.72 10.31 11.77
C ARG A 846 29.01 11.06 13.08
N ARG A 847 30.29 11.40 13.32
CA ARG A 847 30.70 12.23 14.46
C ARG A 847 31.01 13.64 14.01
N GLU A 848 30.37 14.61 14.65
CA GLU A 848 30.53 16.03 14.34
C GLU A 848 31.70 16.62 15.14
N TYR A 849 32.54 17.39 14.44
CA TYR A 849 33.65 18.14 15.01
C TYR A 849 33.59 19.59 14.54
N SER A 850 33.68 20.56 15.45
CA SER A 850 33.72 21.98 15.09
C SER A 850 34.93 22.28 14.20
N ILE A 851 34.72 23.01 13.10
CA ILE A 851 35.76 23.30 12.13
C ILE A 851 36.75 24.34 12.69
N ALA A 852 38.05 24.07 12.58
CA ALA A 852 39.14 24.88 13.12
C ALA A 852 39.79 25.85 12.13
N SER A 853 39.17 26.05 10.97
CA SER A 853 39.69 26.84 9.84
C SER A 853 38.58 27.67 9.19
N ALA A 854 38.96 28.75 8.53
CA ALA A 854 38.04 29.57 7.74
C ALA A 854 38.20 29.28 6.25
N GLN A 855 37.18 28.75 5.56
CA GLN A 855 37.30 28.44 4.12
C GLN A 855 37.65 29.67 3.28
N ALA A 856 37.20 30.87 3.68
CA ALA A 856 37.58 32.10 3.01
C ALA A 856 39.10 32.39 3.04
N VAL A 857 39.82 31.82 4.01
CA VAL A 857 41.28 31.94 4.18
C VAL A 857 42.01 30.73 3.59
N THR A 858 41.43 29.53 3.74
CA THR A 858 41.94 28.28 3.19
C THR A 858 40.90 27.64 2.25
N PRO A 859 40.74 28.12 1.00
CA PRO A 859 39.63 27.69 0.13
C PRO A 859 39.59 26.18 -0.15
N ASN A 860 40.77 25.58 -0.23
CA ASN A 860 40.95 24.18 -0.62
C ASN A 860 41.26 23.26 0.56
N SER A 861 41.14 23.72 1.81
CA SER A 861 41.37 22.85 2.96
C SER A 861 40.47 23.14 4.14
N VAL A 862 40.21 22.08 4.92
CA VAL A 862 39.45 22.14 6.16
C VAL A 862 40.26 21.50 7.28
N SER A 863 40.40 22.19 8.40
CA SER A 863 41.13 21.70 9.57
C SER A 863 40.21 21.40 10.74
N LEU A 864 40.55 20.39 11.54
CA LEU A 864 39.96 20.06 12.83
C LEU A 864 41.03 20.06 13.93
N MET A 865 40.58 20.21 15.17
CA MET A 865 41.41 20.02 16.36
C MET A 865 40.69 19.07 17.32
N ILE A 866 41.33 17.93 17.59
CA ILE A 866 40.67 16.78 18.22
C ILE A 866 41.54 16.25 19.35
N VAL A 867 40.90 15.74 20.40
CA VAL A 867 41.56 15.01 21.48
C VAL A 867 41.19 13.54 21.33
N VAL A 868 42.20 12.66 21.41
CA VAL A 868 41.96 11.22 21.50
C VAL A 868 41.27 10.92 22.82
N VAL A 869 40.19 10.14 22.74
CA VAL A 869 39.49 9.64 23.92
C VAL A 869 39.89 8.20 24.11
N ASP A 870 40.53 7.89 25.24
CA ASP A 870 40.90 6.54 25.65
C ASP A 870 40.67 6.36 27.16
N TRP A 871 40.37 5.13 27.56
CA TRP A 871 40.18 4.75 28.96
C TRP A 871 40.50 3.26 29.15
N VAL A 872 40.65 2.83 30.40
CA VAL A 872 40.78 1.42 30.76
C VAL A 872 39.46 0.95 31.35
N ASP A 873 38.88 -0.10 30.77
CA ASP A 873 37.64 -0.70 31.26
C ASP A 873 37.89 -1.53 32.55
N PRO A 874 36.83 -1.95 33.28
CA PRO A 874 36.98 -2.77 34.49
C PRO A 874 37.67 -4.13 34.25
N ARG A 875 37.75 -4.60 32.99
CA ARG A 875 38.46 -5.82 32.59
C ARG A 875 39.94 -5.56 32.27
N GLY A 876 40.43 -4.33 32.42
CA GLY A 876 41.81 -3.94 32.16
C GLY A 876 42.13 -3.71 30.69
N ARG A 877 41.13 -3.66 29.80
CA ARG A 877 41.32 -3.42 28.36
C ARG A 877 41.37 -1.92 28.08
N THR A 878 42.30 -1.50 27.22
CA THR A 878 42.32 -0.12 26.71
C THR A 878 41.23 0.04 25.65
N ARG A 879 40.29 0.93 25.90
CA ARG A 879 39.18 1.28 25.02
C ARG A 879 39.37 2.67 24.47
N TYR A 880 38.77 2.94 23.31
CA TYR A 880 38.95 4.19 22.60
C TYR A 880 37.62 4.73 22.09
N GLY A 881 37.53 6.05 21.97
CA GLY A 881 36.46 6.71 21.23
C GLY A 881 36.64 6.43 19.74
N HIS A 882 35.67 5.71 19.16
CA HIS A 882 35.66 5.23 17.77
C HIS A 882 36.20 6.25 16.75
N ALA A 883 35.53 7.41 16.59
CA ALA A 883 35.93 8.42 15.61
C ALA A 883 37.29 9.07 15.92
N THR A 884 37.66 9.22 17.19
CA THR A 884 38.96 9.82 17.56
C THR A 884 40.13 8.86 17.33
N ARG A 885 39.92 7.55 17.56
CA ARG A 885 40.89 6.50 17.22
C ARG A 885 41.09 6.41 15.72
N TYR A 886 39.99 6.40 14.95
CA TYR A 886 40.01 6.43 13.49
C TYR A 886 40.86 7.61 12.98
N LEU A 887 40.50 8.84 13.34
CA LEU A 887 41.17 10.06 12.85
C LEU A 887 42.65 10.17 13.27
N SER A 888 43.00 9.76 14.50
CA SER A 888 44.37 9.86 15.00
C SER A 888 45.36 8.91 14.30
N ARG A 889 44.87 7.85 13.66
CA ARG A 889 45.69 6.85 12.94
C ARG A 889 45.80 7.11 11.44
N LEU A 890 45.05 8.06 10.89
CA LEU A 890 45.04 8.29 9.45
C LEU A 890 46.39 8.86 8.97
N PRO A 891 47.05 8.20 7.99
CA PRO A 891 48.24 8.75 7.35
C PRO A 891 47.88 9.87 6.38
N VAL A 892 48.86 10.71 6.05
CA VAL A 892 48.75 11.69 4.96
C VAL A 892 48.44 10.95 3.65
N GLY A 893 47.48 11.46 2.89
CA GLY A 893 46.96 10.84 1.66
C GLY A 893 45.74 9.93 1.86
N ALA A 894 45.35 9.61 3.10
CA ALA A 894 44.16 8.82 3.36
C ALA A 894 42.87 9.58 2.97
N LYS A 895 41.90 8.86 2.41
CA LYS A 895 40.60 9.44 2.04
C LYS A 895 39.59 9.27 3.18
N VAL A 896 38.80 10.30 3.43
CA VAL A 896 37.78 10.32 4.47
C VAL A 896 36.46 10.81 3.87
N THR A 897 35.36 10.14 4.24
CA THR A 897 34.02 10.61 3.91
C THR A 897 33.56 11.60 4.96
N ALA A 898 33.21 12.80 4.51
CA ALA A 898 32.77 13.89 5.36
C ALA A 898 31.47 14.53 4.87
N SER A 899 30.75 15.18 5.77
CA SER A 899 29.58 16.01 5.50
C SER A 899 29.65 17.29 6.31
N VAL A 900 28.93 18.34 5.89
CA VAL A 900 28.89 19.62 6.60
C VAL A 900 27.55 19.74 7.33
N LYS A 901 27.60 20.13 8.61
CA LYS A 901 26.40 20.41 9.40
C LYS A 901 26.33 21.90 9.77
N PRO A 902 25.19 22.56 9.50
CA PRO A 902 24.95 23.91 9.98
C PRO A 902 25.04 24.00 11.52
N SER A 903 25.70 25.04 12.02
CA SER A 903 25.79 25.33 13.46
C SER A 903 25.14 26.67 13.82
N VAL A 904 24.83 26.83 15.11
CA VAL A 904 24.41 28.08 15.74
C VAL A 904 25.59 29.01 16.05
N MET A 905 26.84 28.51 16.03
CA MET A 905 28.05 29.32 16.19
C MET A 905 28.34 30.17 14.94
N LYS A 906 27.58 31.24 14.72
CA LYS A 906 27.80 32.17 13.61
C LYS A 906 28.39 33.48 14.11
N LEU A 907 29.20 34.12 13.26
CA LEU A 907 29.66 35.49 13.51
C LEU A 907 28.46 36.47 13.54
N PRO A 908 28.54 37.58 14.30
CA PRO A 908 27.53 38.63 14.28
C PRO A 908 27.43 39.28 12.89
N THR A 909 26.25 39.80 12.57
CA THR A 909 25.97 40.43 11.27
C THR A 909 26.87 41.64 10.98
N LYS A 910 27.24 42.41 12.00
CA LYS A 910 28.15 43.57 11.86
C LYS A 910 29.59 43.13 12.07
N ASP A 911 30.47 43.54 11.17
CA ASP A 911 31.91 43.24 11.30
C ASP A 911 32.57 43.97 12.48
N THR A 912 31.99 45.09 12.88
CA THR A 912 32.41 45.94 14.02
C THR A 912 31.89 45.46 15.37
N ALA A 913 30.97 44.48 15.41
CA ALA A 913 30.46 43.95 16.68
C ALA A 913 31.54 43.11 17.40
N PRO A 914 31.82 43.36 18.68
CA PRO A 914 32.80 42.60 19.45
C PRO A 914 32.48 41.11 19.59
N LEU A 915 33.54 40.31 19.73
CA LEU A 915 33.46 38.87 20.01
C LEU A 915 34.06 38.57 21.37
N ILE A 916 33.30 37.88 22.22
CA ILE A 916 33.77 37.36 23.50
C ILE A 916 33.72 35.84 23.42
N MET A 917 34.88 35.20 23.38
CA MET A 917 35.01 33.77 23.09
C MET A 917 35.67 33.07 24.26
N ALA A 918 35.01 32.05 24.81
CA ALA A 918 35.52 31.22 25.90
C ALA A 918 35.70 29.77 25.42
N GLY A 919 36.95 29.34 25.23
CA GLY A 919 37.28 28.02 24.69
C GLY A 919 38.07 27.16 25.67
N LEU A 920 37.64 25.92 25.87
CA LEU A 920 38.32 24.96 26.75
C LEU A 920 38.92 23.80 25.95
N GLY A 921 40.25 23.66 25.99
CA GLY A 921 40.99 22.64 25.23
C GLY A 921 40.65 22.68 23.74
N THR A 922 40.09 21.58 23.21
CA THR A 922 39.68 21.50 21.79
C THR A 922 38.53 22.43 21.43
N GLY A 923 37.83 23.01 22.41
CA GLY A 923 36.83 24.07 22.20
C GLY A 923 37.40 25.36 21.59
N LEU A 924 38.72 25.49 21.45
CA LEU A 924 39.33 26.60 20.71
C LEU A 924 39.19 26.47 19.18
N ALA A 925 38.76 25.31 18.67
CA ALA A 925 38.62 25.05 17.24
C ALA A 925 37.79 26.14 16.50
N PRO A 926 36.50 26.36 16.83
CA PRO A 926 35.70 27.35 16.11
C PRO A 926 36.25 28.78 16.24
N PHE A 927 36.88 29.10 17.38
CA PHE A 927 37.45 30.42 17.61
C PHE A 927 38.70 30.68 16.78
N ARG A 928 39.47 29.65 16.45
CA ARG A 928 40.56 29.77 15.47
C ARG A 928 40.03 30.17 14.10
N ALA A 929 38.94 29.55 13.65
CA ALA A 929 38.27 29.94 12.40
C ALA A 929 37.75 31.39 12.45
N PHE A 930 37.15 31.82 13.57
CA PHE A 930 36.61 33.18 13.73
C PHE A 930 37.73 34.23 13.66
N VAL A 931 38.84 34.00 14.37
CA VAL A 931 39.98 34.91 14.38
C VAL A 931 40.65 34.97 13.01
N GLN A 932 40.83 33.83 12.32
CA GLN A 932 41.34 33.81 10.94
C GLN A 932 40.49 34.65 10.00
N TYR A 933 39.16 34.50 10.08
CA TYR A 933 38.23 35.27 9.26
C TYR A 933 38.33 36.78 9.57
N ARG A 934 38.36 37.16 10.85
CA ARG A 934 38.52 38.57 11.28
C ARG A 934 39.89 39.15 10.87
N ALA A 935 40.95 38.36 10.95
CA ALA A 935 42.29 38.75 10.49
C ALA A 935 42.30 39.05 8.99
N MET A 936 41.66 38.20 8.16
CA MET A 936 41.49 38.43 6.73
C MET A 936 40.74 39.74 6.45
N GLN A 937 39.62 39.99 7.16
CA GLN A 937 38.85 41.22 6.98
C GLN A 937 39.67 42.47 7.33
N LYS A 938 40.41 42.42 8.44
CA LYS A 938 41.31 43.51 8.83
C LYS A 938 42.42 43.73 7.80
N ALA A 939 43.00 42.67 7.25
CA ALA A 939 44.02 42.74 6.20
C ALA A 939 43.47 43.34 4.88
N GLN A 940 42.17 43.18 4.62
CA GLN A 940 41.45 43.83 3.51
C GLN A 940 41.10 45.31 3.79
N GLY A 941 41.51 45.86 4.94
CA GLY A 941 41.24 47.25 5.32
C GLY A 941 39.85 47.48 5.91
N LYS A 942 39.09 46.43 6.24
CA LYS A 942 37.82 46.57 6.94
C LYS A 942 38.05 46.84 8.43
N GLU A 943 37.19 47.68 9.00
CA GLU A 943 37.13 47.86 10.45
C GLU A 943 36.49 46.62 11.10
N ILE A 944 37.11 46.12 12.17
CA ILE A 944 36.63 44.94 12.92
C ILE A 944 36.43 45.28 14.39
N GLY A 945 35.45 44.63 15.02
CA GLY A 945 35.18 44.77 16.45
C GLY A 945 36.28 44.16 17.34
N SER A 946 36.31 44.53 18.61
CA SER A 946 37.27 43.95 19.57
C SER A 946 37.04 42.47 19.79
N ILE A 947 38.12 41.69 19.95
CA ILE A 947 38.05 40.25 20.18
C ILE A 947 38.69 39.92 21.54
N LEU A 948 37.87 39.42 22.46
CA LEU A 948 38.29 38.95 23.78
C LEU A 948 38.27 37.42 23.76
N LEU A 949 39.46 36.81 23.82
CA LEU A 949 39.62 35.36 23.81
C LEU A 949 40.03 34.87 25.20
N TYR A 950 39.19 34.07 25.83
CA TYR A 950 39.48 33.36 27.07
C TYR A 950 39.73 31.89 26.75
N LEU A 951 40.90 31.38 27.13
CA LEU A 951 41.29 30.00 26.88
C LEU A 951 41.60 29.30 28.19
N GLY A 952 41.15 28.05 28.33
CA GLY A 952 41.40 27.23 29.51
C GLY A 952 41.98 25.87 29.16
N SER A 953 43.01 25.45 29.89
CA SER A 953 43.71 24.17 29.72
C SER A 953 44.35 23.69 31.03
N ARG A 954 44.90 22.47 31.05
CA ARG A 954 45.52 21.90 32.24
C ARG A 954 46.84 22.59 32.56
N HIS A 955 47.74 22.64 31.60
CA HIS A 955 49.09 23.16 31.74
C HIS A 955 49.48 24.04 30.56
N GLN A 956 50.26 25.08 30.80
CA GLN A 956 50.75 25.96 29.75
C GLN A 956 51.74 25.26 28.82
N ARG A 957 52.67 24.47 29.36
CA ARG A 957 53.73 23.84 28.56
C ARG A 957 53.17 22.77 27.62
N GLU A 958 52.20 21.99 28.08
CA GLU A 958 51.67 20.84 27.34
C GLU A 958 50.43 21.17 26.50
N GLU A 959 49.58 22.11 26.93
CA GLU A 959 48.25 22.35 26.32
C GLU A 959 48.03 23.81 25.89
N TYR A 960 49.08 24.61 25.64
CA TYR A 960 48.91 25.92 25.01
C TYR A 960 48.69 25.82 23.49
N LEU A 961 47.54 25.26 23.12
CA LEU A 961 47.16 24.91 21.74
C LEU A 961 47.15 26.16 20.85
N TYR A 962 47.98 26.15 19.80
CA TYR A 962 48.21 27.29 18.90
C TYR A 962 48.70 28.57 19.60
N GLY A 963 49.41 28.45 20.73
CA GLY A 963 49.90 29.60 21.52
C GLY A 963 50.56 30.70 20.68
N GLU A 964 51.53 30.34 19.85
CA GLU A 964 52.25 31.26 18.97
C GLU A 964 51.33 31.99 17.98
N GLU A 965 50.29 31.32 17.48
CA GLU A 965 49.30 31.93 16.58
C GLU A 965 48.44 32.97 17.33
N TRP A 966 48.04 32.68 18.56
CA TRP A 966 47.30 33.64 19.40
C TRP A 966 48.12 34.88 19.75
N GLU A 967 49.39 34.69 20.13
CA GLU A 967 50.32 35.77 20.43
C GLU A 967 50.56 36.66 19.20
N ALA A 968 50.69 36.05 18.01
CA ALA A 968 50.81 36.78 16.76
C ALA A 968 49.56 37.62 16.45
N TYR A 969 48.35 37.08 16.65
CA TYR A 969 47.11 37.84 16.45
C TYR A 969 46.92 38.97 17.46
N LEU A 970 47.38 38.79 18.70
CA LEU A 970 47.41 39.85 19.71
C LEU A 970 48.38 40.97 19.29
N ALA A 971 49.59 40.62 18.85
CA ALA A 971 50.58 41.58 18.38
C ALA A 971 50.12 42.34 17.12
N ALA A 972 49.40 41.67 16.21
CA ALA A 972 48.78 42.29 15.02
C ALA A 972 47.51 43.12 15.36
N GLY A 973 47.09 43.13 16.62
CA GLY A 973 45.88 43.79 17.11
C GLY A 973 44.59 43.24 16.50
N VAL A 974 44.59 41.99 16.00
CA VAL A 974 43.37 41.28 15.59
C VAL A 974 42.63 40.81 16.84
N VAL A 975 43.35 40.19 17.77
CA VAL A 975 42.85 39.87 19.10
C VAL A 975 43.17 41.05 20.03
N THR A 976 42.18 41.50 20.81
CA THR A 976 42.33 42.64 21.72
C THR A 976 42.81 42.19 23.09
N LEU A 977 42.39 41.01 23.54
CA LEU A 977 42.69 40.50 24.88
C LEU A 977 42.73 38.98 24.86
N ILE A 978 43.74 38.42 25.54
CA ILE A 978 43.86 36.98 25.79
C ILE A 978 43.84 36.73 27.29
N GLY A 979 42.85 35.98 27.77
CA GLY A 979 42.75 35.50 29.15
C GLY A 979 43.06 34.02 29.24
N SER A 980 44.32 33.65 29.50
CA SER A 980 44.75 32.25 29.63
C SER A 980 44.60 31.71 31.05
N ALA A 981 43.92 30.57 31.21
CA ALA A 981 43.75 29.86 32.47
C ALA A 981 44.38 28.47 32.41
N PHE A 982 45.43 28.25 33.21
CA PHE A 982 46.09 26.96 33.36
C PHE A 982 45.82 26.43 34.78
N SER A 983 45.08 25.33 34.85
CA SER A 983 44.48 24.87 36.12
C SER A 983 45.44 24.06 37.00
N ARG A 984 46.59 23.61 36.46
CA ARG A 984 47.51 22.69 37.15
C ARG A 984 48.95 23.20 37.30
N ASP A 985 49.26 24.42 36.84
CA ASP A 985 50.62 24.98 36.91
C ASP A 985 50.96 25.59 38.28
N GLN A 986 49.97 25.70 39.17
CA GLN A 986 50.10 26.23 40.52
C GLN A 986 49.15 25.50 41.49
N PRO A 987 49.36 25.58 42.82
CA PRO A 987 48.54 24.86 43.81
C PRO A 987 47.04 25.21 43.79
N GLN A 988 46.71 26.49 43.57
CA GLN A 988 45.34 26.96 43.40
C GLN A 988 44.87 26.81 41.95
N LYS A 989 43.72 26.17 41.74
CA LYS A 989 43.16 26.01 40.40
C LYS A 989 42.65 27.36 39.90
N ILE A 990 43.16 27.81 38.75
CA ILE A 990 42.70 28.99 38.04
C ILE A 990 41.90 28.53 36.83
N TYR A 991 40.65 28.98 36.72
CA TYR A 991 39.75 28.66 35.61
C TYR A 991 39.42 29.91 34.77
N ILE A 992 38.71 29.70 33.65
CA ILE A 992 38.37 30.76 32.70
C ILE A 992 37.52 31.87 33.32
N GLN A 993 36.58 31.52 34.20
CA GLN A 993 35.75 32.47 34.92
C GLN A 993 36.58 33.42 35.80
N ASP A 994 37.71 32.96 36.33
CA ASP A 994 38.60 33.80 37.16
C ASP A 994 39.32 34.84 36.29
N ARG A 995 39.72 34.46 35.08
CA ARG A 995 40.32 35.38 34.09
C ARG A 995 39.30 36.38 33.55
N MET A 996 38.06 35.93 33.33
CA MET A 996 36.97 36.81 32.95
C MET A 996 36.65 37.83 34.06
N ARG A 997 36.66 37.42 35.33
CA ARG A 997 36.46 38.35 36.47
C ARG A 997 37.51 39.44 36.57
N GLN A 998 38.75 39.16 36.17
CA GLN A 998 39.83 40.16 36.14
C GLN A 998 39.60 41.25 35.09
N THR A 999 38.70 41.01 34.13
CA THR A 999 38.49 41.84 32.93
C THR A 999 37.01 42.19 32.75
N LEU A 1000 36.27 42.29 33.86
CA LEU A 1000 34.82 42.57 33.88
C LEU A 1000 34.45 43.86 33.15
N LYS A 1001 35.30 44.89 33.21
CA LYS A 1001 35.02 46.18 32.58
C LYS A 1001 35.10 46.08 31.06
N GLU A 1002 36.10 45.36 30.56
CA GLU A 1002 36.30 45.10 29.14
C GLU A 1002 35.17 44.22 28.60
N ILE A 1003 34.74 43.20 29.37
CA ILE A 1003 33.57 42.37 29.04
C ILE A 1003 32.29 43.22 29.02
N ALA A 1004 32.04 44.05 30.04
CA ALA A 1004 30.85 44.90 30.11
C ALA A 1004 30.78 45.86 28.91
N LYS A 1005 31.89 46.50 28.56
CA LYS A 1005 31.98 47.35 27.38
C LYS A 1005 31.70 46.57 26.09
N ALA A 1006 32.44 45.49 25.85
CA ALA A 1006 32.32 44.73 24.61
C ALA A 1006 30.94 44.07 24.45
N TYR A 1007 30.36 43.55 25.53
CA TYR A 1007 29.11 42.79 25.47
C TYR A 1007 27.88 43.69 25.48
N ILE A 1008 27.89 44.76 26.29
CA ILE A 1008 26.70 45.57 26.56
C ILE A 1008 26.75 46.90 25.83
N GLN A 1009 27.84 47.66 25.95
CA GLN A 1009 27.94 48.99 25.32
C GLN A 1009 28.08 48.90 23.80
N ASP A 1010 28.97 47.99 23.35
CA ASP A 1010 29.33 47.85 21.94
C ASP A 1010 28.50 46.75 21.21
N GLU A 1011 27.45 46.26 21.88
CA GLU A 1011 26.50 45.26 21.34
C GLU A 1011 27.13 43.96 20.81
N GLY A 1012 28.21 43.48 21.43
CA GLY A 1012 28.91 42.25 21.03
C GLY A 1012 28.17 40.94 21.33
N SER A 1013 28.79 39.82 20.95
CA SER A 1013 28.27 38.47 21.18
C SER A 1013 29.23 37.62 22.01
N PHE A 1014 28.67 36.76 22.86
CA PHE A 1014 29.37 35.79 23.68
C PHE A 1014 29.23 34.37 23.13
N TYR A 1015 30.36 33.64 23.11
CA TYR A 1015 30.45 32.26 22.67
C TYR A 1015 31.21 31.42 23.69
N LEU A 1016 30.67 30.25 24.04
CA LEU A 1016 31.37 29.25 24.85
C LEU A 1016 31.43 27.93 24.09
N CYS A 1017 32.63 27.34 24.01
CA CYS A 1017 32.84 26.01 23.44
C CYS A 1017 33.68 25.14 24.38
N GLY A 1018 33.19 23.95 24.71
CA GLY A 1018 33.87 23.03 25.63
C GLY A 1018 32.92 22.15 26.46
N PRO A 1019 33.36 21.62 27.61
CA PRO A 1019 32.49 20.82 28.48
C PRO A 1019 31.39 21.66 29.12
N THR A 1020 30.31 21.01 29.58
CA THR A 1020 29.14 21.65 30.21
C THR A 1020 29.37 22.23 31.61
N TRP A 1021 30.28 21.66 32.40
CA TRP A 1021 30.48 22.03 33.82
C TRP A 1021 30.82 23.51 34.11
N PRO A 1022 31.54 24.30 33.26
CA PRO A 1022 31.85 25.70 33.53
C PRO A 1022 30.75 26.67 33.11
N VAL A 1023 29.69 26.22 32.42
CA VAL A 1023 28.59 27.08 31.94
C VAL A 1023 28.00 27.93 33.07
N PRO A 1024 27.65 27.38 34.26
CA PRO A 1024 27.02 28.18 35.31
C PRO A 1024 27.95 29.29 35.84
N ASP A 1025 29.23 28.97 36.01
CA ASP A 1025 30.22 29.92 36.52
C ASP A 1025 30.51 31.04 35.53
N VAL A 1026 30.63 30.71 34.25
CA VAL A 1026 30.86 31.69 33.18
C VAL A 1026 29.63 32.59 33.00
N THR A 1027 28.42 32.02 33.03
CA THR A 1027 27.17 32.78 32.99
C THR A 1027 27.10 33.79 34.13
N LYS A 1028 27.49 33.38 35.34
CA LYS A 1028 27.54 34.26 36.51
C LYS A 1028 28.51 35.43 36.32
N VAL A 1029 29.65 35.22 35.68
CA VAL A 1029 30.59 36.34 35.38
C VAL A 1029 29.99 37.32 34.39
N LEU A 1030 29.21 36.86 33.40
CA LEU A 1030 28.49 37.75 32.48
C LEU A 1030 27.37 38.52 33.20
N GLU A 1031 26.64 37.87 34.10
CA GLU A 1031 25.65 38.54 34.97
C GLU A 1031 26.32 39.62 35.84
N GLU A 1032 27.49 39.33 36.41
CA GLU A 1032 28.31 40.30 37.16
C GLU A 1032 28.70 41.50 36.29
N ALA A 1033 29.09 41.28 35.03
CA ALA A 1033 29.42 42.35 34.08
C ALA A 1033 28.18 43.21 33.72
N ILE A 1034 27.02 42.60 33.48
CA ILE A 1034 25.75 43.29 33.21
C ILE A 1034 25.34 44.14 34.42
N ALA A 1035 25.43 43.58 35.63
CA ALA A 1035 25.09 44.28 36.86
C ALA A 1035 26.02 45.47 37.11
N HIS A 1036 27.32 45.29 36.85
CA HIS A 1036 28.31 46.36 36.96
C HIS A 1036 27.98 47.52 36.01
N GLU A 1037 27.64 47.22 34.75
CA GLU A 1037 27.28 48.23 33.76
C GLU A 1037 25.96 48.93 34.09
N ALA A 1038 24.93 48.18 34.48
CA ALA A 1038 23.64 48.74 34.88
C ALA A 1038 23.79 49.71 36.06
N LYS A 1039 24.64 49.38 37.04
CA LYS A 1039 24.97 50.26 38.17
C LYS A 1039 25.71 51.51 37.72
N ALA A 1040 26.67 51.39 36.79
CA ALA A 1040 27.40 52.53 36.24
C ALA A 1040 26.48 53.48 35.42
N ALA A 1041 25.48 52.92 34.73
CA ALA A 1041 24.50 53.67 33.94
C ALA A 1041 23.28 54.16 34.75
N GLY A 1042 23.20 53.87 36.06
CA GLY A 1042 22.08 54.24 36.91
C GLY A 1042 20.75 53.51 36.61
N LYS A 1043 20.80 52.37 35.90
CA LYS A 1043 19.63 51.58 35.50
C LYS A 1043 19.43 50.38 36.43
N LYS A 1044 18.18 50.02 36.74
CA LYS A 1044 17.84 48.79 37.46
C LYS A 1044 17.44 47.71 36.47
N ILE A 1045 18.36 46.79 36.18
CA ILE A 1045 18.18 45.67 35.25
C ILE A 1045 18.35 44.37 36.03
N ASP A 1046 17.55 43.34 35.71
CA ASP A 1046 17.75 41.98 36.20
C ASP A 1046 18.74 41.25 35.27
N PRO A 1047 19.97 40.94 35.70
CA PRO A 1047 20.99 40.35 34.85
C PRO A 1047 20.59 39.00 34.25
N ARG A 1048 19.81 38.19 34.97
CA ARG A 1048 19.36 36.88 34.47
C ARG A 1048 18.40 37.02 33.30
N LYS A 1049 17.45 37.96 33.43
CA LYS A 1049 16.50 38.26 32.37
C LYS A 1049 17.19 38.83 31.13
N GLU A 1050 18.26 39.60 31.32
CA GLU A 1050 19.04 40.13 30.19
C GLU A 1050 19.82 39.02 29.48
N ILE A 1051 20.36 38.02 30.19
CA ILE A 1051 21.00 36.85 29.56
C ILE A 1051 20.02 36.06 28.70
N GLU A 1052 18.78 35.81 29.17
CA GLU A 1052 17.76 35.14 28.36
C GLU A 1052 17.38 35.97 27.13
N LYS A 1053 17.27 37.29 27.26
CA LYS A 1053 17.06 38.20 26.11
C LYS A 1053 18.22 38.11 25.10
N LEU A 1054 19.47 38.11 25.57
CA LEU A 1054 20.65 37.99 24.70
C LEU A 1054 20.73 36.62 24.02
N LYS A 1055 20.20 35.57 24.65
CA LYS A 1055 20.06 34.24 24.06
C LYS A 1055 19.01 34.24 22.95
N GLU A 1056 17.86 34.86 23.15
CA GLU A 1056 16.83 35.05 22.12
C GLU A 1056 17.35 35.89 20.94
N GLU A 1057 18.17 36.92 21.21
CA GLU A 1057 18.84 37.75 20.20
C GLU A 1057 19.99 37.02 19.46
N GLY A 1058 20.34 35.79 19.85
CA GLY A 1058 21.45 35.02 19.25
C GLY A 1058 22.85 35.56 19.61
N ARG A 1059 22.95 36.33 20.70
CA ARG A 1059 24.19 36.96 21.19
C ARG A 1059 24.79 36.23 22.39
N TYR A 1060 24.09 35.22 22.93
CA TYR A 1060 24.60 34.27 23.90
C TYR A 1060 24.54 32.85 23.32
N VAL A 1061 25.68 32.34 22.84
CA VAL A 1061 25.76 31.08 22.08
C VAL A 1061 26.64 30.06 22.80
N LEU A 1062 26.10 28.88 23.05
CA LEU A 1062 26.81 27.77 23.71
C LEU A 1062 26.87 26.56 22.78
N GLU A 1063 28.06 26.00 22.56
CA GLU A 1063 28.25 24.69 21.93
C GLU A 1063 29.07 23.84 22.91
N VAL A 1064 28.36 23.15 23.80
CA VAL A 1064 28.93 22.38 24.90
C VAL A 1064 28.58 20.91 24.80
N TYR A 1065 29.52 20.05 25.21
CA TYR A 1065 29.43 18.59 25.10
C TYR A 1065 29.59 17.87 26.43
#